data_AF-A0A351FBD3-F1
#
_entry.id   AF-A0A351FBD3-F1
#
_cell.length_a   1.000
_cell.length_b   1.000
_cell.length_c   1.000
_cell.angle_alpha   90.00
_cell.angle_beta   90.00
_cell.angle_gamma   90.00
#
_symmetry.space_group_name_H-M   'P 1'
#
loop_
_entity.id
_entity.type
_entity.pdbx_description
1 polymer ?
#
loop_
_entity_poly.entity_id
_entity_poly.type
_entity_poly.pdbx_seq_one_letter_code
_entity_poly.pdbx_strand_id
1 'polypeptide(L)'
;MSEAKNIKFNIYNPIITYEHRAAYDMIVSHLQEIFPICNQGKCKALEVSDDPQKQKQINDLMEKVEFFSNSLITITKVFFDQLYRAKQTSSQSISQSTAMIKIDMIERNLLERTCDVRWWALEKAFWQCITLSNNSKGSGKGKATDSSSKALREAVELACTRLEDIRNSYTLYRDLVIADTNGVIIANSNADRRSKVIGMNVSKEEWFQRALETKDGTEYFVQDVSSSELEDMDALVYSTALRADGDEQGKVIGAMGVLFDFQGESQIILNDYLPKDANERTLEGWFSFFTNKEGKVICSSDENFIPSGEIADLPRNHRNLSSAGDVIVSTGVVCGNRSLIVSHKSKGFDEYKGLGWTSHLVLPESAMFERSMTNEDYGISPQELMNSKLIPERNQQTYREIQRNKGDIQLISINGIILATDLGKAGTSFIPIFDQITTTGNSTTGKMEELLSEMSSDMLEQNLKALENFSKQAIDLIDRNLFERAADVRWWSTDHAFWEALQEGTDEKFEQAAKRLGIINASYTMYRDLVIADSNGRIVANSKSENRDKLKRMNVSEQSWFRQGMQISRSVQFGVQDVCDSDLENEETSLIYCGGILEDGQREGKVLGVLGIFFDWENLVFPILEGCLPRIKGEVVDGGAAFYVNDEHKVIATTDSENFKIGQVVNLPAENLHLEAGESASGIFSANDKKYIIGSSRTQGYREYKGLGWTAHVVRPID
;
A
#
# COMPACT_ATOMS: atom_id res chain seq x y z
N MET A 1 35.42 18.73 11.80
CA MET A 1 36.61 17.83 11.72
C MET A 1 36.47 16.49 12.47
N SER A 2 35.66 16.35 13.53
CA SER A 2 35.42 15.03 14.17
C SER A 2 34.63 14.04 13.28
N GLU A 3 33.85 14.56 12.32
CA GLU A 3 32.96 13.76 11.45
C GLU A 3 33.67 13.05 10.28
N ALA A 4 34.86 13.51 9.88
CA ALA A 4 35.66 12.87 8.82
C ALA A 4 36.11 11.43 9.19
N LYS A 5 36.02 11.05 10.48
CA LYS A 5 36.35 9.71 10.97
C LYS A 5 35.19 8.70 10.85
N ASN A 6 33.98 9.13 10.51
CA ASN A 6 32.80 8.26 10.43
C ASN A 6 32.11 8.36 9.06
N ILE A 7 32.89 8.31 7.98
CA ILE A 7 32.39 8.25 6.59
C ILE A 7 31.96 6.81 6.28
N LYS A 8 30.72 6.60 5.83
CA LYS A 8 30.15 5.27 5.50
C LYS A 8 30.26 5.00 4.00
N PHE A 9 30.03 6.01 3.17
CA PHE A 9 30.19 5.97 1.73
C PHE A 9 31.46 6.70 1.33
N ASN A 10 32.58 5.96 1.32
CA ASN A 10 33.80 6.45 0.69
C ASN A 10 33.63 6.44 -0.84
N ILE A 11 34.28 7.37 -1.56
CA ILE A 11 34.23 7.51 -3.03
C ILE A 11 34.61 6.20 -3.77
N TYR A 12 35.40 5.34 -3.14
CA TYR A 12 35.77 4.01 -3.67
C TYR A 12 34.71 2.92 -3.45
N ASN A 13 33.57 3.25 -2.82
CA ASN A 13 32.46 2.33 -2.70
C ASN A 13 31.95 1.96 -4.11
N PRO A 14 31.80 0.67 -4.45
CA PRO A 14 31.34 0.23 -5.77
C PRO A 14 29.95 0.75 -6.17
N ILE A 15 29.18 1.20 -5.18
CA ILE A 15 27.83 1.74 -5.34
C ILE A 15 27.84 3.18 -5.91
N ILE A 16 28.96 3.90 -5.77
CA ILE A 16 29.08 5.26 -6.29
C ILE A 16 29.27 5.20 -7.80
N THR A 17 28.38 5.88 -8.52
CA THR A 17 28.41 6.01 -9.98
C THR A 17 29.76 6.55 -10.45
N TYR A 18 30.22 6.07 -11.60
CA TYR A 18 31.47 6.51 -12.22
C TYR A 18 31.54 8.05 -12.37
N GLU A 19 30.44 8.68 -12.75
CA GLU A 19 30.35 10.12 -12.97
C GLU A 19 30.59 10.92 -11.68
N HIS A 20 29.91 10.57 -10.58
CA HIS A 20 30.16 11.21 -9.28
C HIS A 20 31.59 10.99 -8.78
N ARG A 21 32.19 9.81 -9.04
CA ARG A 21 33.60 9.55 -8.71
C ARG A 21 34.52 10.45 -9.53
N ALA A 22 34.32 10.52 -10.85
CA ALA A 22 35.12 11.36 -11.74
C ALA A 22 35.00 12.85 -11.38
N ALA A 23 33.79 13.31 -11.07
CA ALA A 23 33.55 14.69 -10.67
C ALA A 23 34.18 15.02 -9.32
N TYR A 24 34.12 14.10 -8.36
CA TYR A 24 34.84 14.23 -7.09
C TYR A 24 36.36 14.29 -7.30
N ASP A 25 36.93 13.38 -8.09
CA ASP A 25 38.37 13.33 -8.36
C ASP A 25 38.85 14.61 -9.04
N MET A 26 38.04 15.16 -9.96
CA MET A 26 38.32 16.45 -10.61
C MET A 26 38.30 17.62 -9.61
N ILE A 27 37.29 17.68 -8.73
CA ILE A 27 37.19 18.72 -7.68
C ILE A 27 38.41 18.66 -6.74
N VAL A 28 38.79 17.46 -6.31
CA VAL A 28 39.95 17.27 -5.43
C VAL A 28 41.25 17.62 -6.13
N SER A 29 41.41 17.23 -7.39
CA SER A 29 42.59 17.57 -8.20
C SER A 29 42.75 19.08 -8.33
N HIS A 30 41.68 19.81 -8.69
CA HIS A 30 41.73 21.26 -8.80
C HIS A 30 42.05 21.95 -7.46
N LEU A 31 41.50 21.46 -6.34
CA LEU A 31 41.84 21.98 -5.01
C LEU A 31 43.28 21.67 -4.62
N GLN A 32 43.82 20.53 -5.06
CA GLN A 32 45.22 20.17 -4.82
C GLN A 32 46.19 21.03 -5.64
N GLU A 33 45.80 21.52 -6.83
CA GLU A 33 46.60 22.46 -7.63
C GLU A 33 46.81 23.81 -6.94
N ILE A 34 45.95 24.18 -5.98
CA ILE A 34 46.11 25.41 -5.20
C ILE A 34 47.36 25.39 -4.31
N PHE A 35 47.79 24.22 -3.82
CA PHE A 35 48.97 24.13 -2.92
C PHE A 35 50.28 24.50 -3.63
N PRO A 36 50.61 23.98 -4.82
CA PRO A 36 51.74 24.46 -5.60
C PRO A 36 51.69 25.98 -5.87
N ILE A 37 50.51 26.54 -6.17
CA ILE A 37 50.35 27.97 -6.44
C ILE A 37 50.63 28.80 -5.17
N CYS A 38 50.15 28.35 -4.02
CA CYS A 38 50.43 29.01 -2.73
C CYS A 38 51.92 28.95 -2.37
N ASN A 39 52.60 27.83 -2.63
CA ASN A 39 54.04 27.70 -2.45
C ASN A 39 54.82 28.61 -3.39
N GLN A 40 54.41 28.75 -4.66
CA GLN A 40 54.98 29.73 -5.58
C GLN A 40 54.82 31.16 -5.04
N GLY A 41 53.64 31.49 -4.51
CA GLY A 41 53.38 32.78 -3.85
C GLY A 41 54.31 33.05 -2.66
N LYS A 42 54.49 32.07 -1.77
CA LYS A 42 55.40 32.15 -0.60
C LYS A 42 56.86 32.33 -1.03
N CYS A 43 57.33 31.54 -2.01
CA CYS A 43 58.68 31.69 -2.56
C CYS A 43 58.87 33.06 -3.21
N LYS A 44 57.86 33.55 -3.95
CA LYS A 44 57.93 34.85 -4.61
C LYS A 44 57.95 36.01 -3.61
N ALA A 45 57.26 35.88 -2.47
CA ALA A 45 57.32 36.84 -1.37
C ALA A 45 58.76 37.02 -0.85
N LEU A 46 59.53 35.94 -0.76
CA LEU A 46 60.94 35.97 -0.35
C LEU A 46 61.86 36.62 -1.40
N GLU A 47 61.52 36.54 -2.69
CA GLU A 47 62.33 37.09 -3.78
C GLU A 47 62.11 38.59 -4.02
N VAL A 48 60.93 39.11 -3.70
CA VAL A 48 60.43 40.38 -4.26
C VAL A 48 60.28 41.50 -3.23
N SER A 49 60.19 41.17 -1.94
CA SER A 49 59.98 42.14 -0.86
C SER A 49 61.06 42.03 0.21
N ASP A 50 61.83 43.09 0.46
CA ASP A 50 62.78 43.15 1.60
C ASP A 50 62.10 43.53 2.94
N ASP A 51 60.80 43.89 2.90
CA ASP A 51 59.99 44.24 4.08
C ASP A 51 59.45 42.97 4.78
N PRO A 52 59.91 42.64 6.01
CA PRO A 52 59.47 41.46 6.74
C PRO A 52 57.98 41.47 7.08
N GLN A 53 57.35 42.65 7.22
CA GLN A 53 55.92 42.76 7.52
C GLN A 53 55.06 42.39 6.30
N LYS A 54 55.43 42.86 5.11
CA LYS A 54 54.70 42.54 3.87
C LYS A 54 54.91 41.08 3.45
N GLN A 55 56.11 40.53 3.63
CA GLN A 55 56.35 39.09 3.46
C GLN A 55 55.44 38.25 4.36
N LYS A 56 55.33 38.62 5.64
CA LYS A 56 54.45 37.94 6.58
C LYS A 56 52.98 38.02 6.16
N GLN A 57 52.51 39.17 5.70
CA GLN A 57 51.13 39.33 5.21
C GLN A 57 50.82 38.46 4.00
N ILE A 58 51.73 38.33 3.03
CA ILE A 58 51.55 37.44 1.87
C ILE A 58 51.56 35.98 2.32
N ASN A 59 52.47 35.58 3.20
CA ASN A 59 52.50 34.23 3.74
C ASN A 59 51.22 33.89 4.50
N ASP A 60 50.72 34.79 5.34
CA ASP A 60 49.47 34.62 6.08
C ASP A 60 48.26 34.48 5.13
N LEU A 61 48.25 35.21 4.00
CA LEU A 61 47.22 35.07 2.96
C LEU A 61 47.31 33.69 2.28
N MET A 62 48.51 33.24 1.89
CA MET A 62 48.71 31.94 1.24
C MET A 62 48.38 30.77 2.18
N GLU A 63 48.74 30.85 3.45
CA GLU A 63 48.35 29.85 4.46
C GLU A 63 46.84 29.79 4.67
N LYS A 64 46.14 30.94 4.63
CA LYS A 64 44.67 30.95 4.65
C LYS A 64 44.09 30.24 3.43
N VAL A 65 44.58 30.53 2.23
CA VAL A 65 44.11 29.85 0.99
C VAL A 65 44.32 28.34 1.08
N GLU A 66 45.48 27.88 1.55
CA GLU A 66 45.78 26.46 1.76
C GLU A 66 44.85 25.81 2.79
N PHE A 67 44.57 26.51 3.90
CA PHE A 67 43.63 26.06 4.91
C PHE A 67 42.22 25.90 4.34
N PHE A 68 41.73 26.89 3.57
CA PHE A 68 40.42 26.82 2.94
C PHE A 68 40.33 25.73 1.88
N SER A 69 41.37 25.53 1.06
CA SER A 69 41.41 24.43 0.09
C SER A 69 41.29 23.07 0.79
N ASN A 70 42.06 22.85 1.87
CA ASN A 70 41.93 21.65 2.71
C ASN A 70 40.54 21.49 3.34
N SER A 71 39.95 22.60 3.79
CA SER A 71 38.60 22.62 4.34
C SER A 71 37.58 22.19 3.28
N LEU A 72 37.63 22.76 2.07
CA LEU A 72 36.77 22.40 0.95
C LEU A 72 36.92 20.93 0.56
N ILE A 73 38.13 20.38 0.47
CA ILE A 73 38.33 18.94 0.22
C ILE A 73 37.62 18.09 1.28
N THR A 74 37.71 18.50 2.55
CA THR A 74 37.09 17.77 3.66
C THR A 74 35.57 17.90 3.63
N ILE A 75 35.06 19.10 3.37
CA ILE A 75 33.63 19.40 3.27
C ILE A 75 33.02 18.63 2.10
N THR A 76 33.67 18.59 0.95
CA THR A 76 33.23 17.77 -0.21
C THR A 76 33.08 16.31 0.17
N LYS A 77 34.07 15.71 0.84
CA LYS A 77 33.97 14.31 1.31
C LYS A 77 32.77 14.08 2.21
N VAL A 78 32.59 14.95 3.21
CA VAL A 78 31.49 14.87 4.17
C VAL A 78 30.15 15.05 3.47
N PHE A 79 30.08 15.97 2.53
CA PHE A 79 28.88 16.29 1.76
C PHE A 79 28.40 15.10 0.91
N PHE A 80 29.32 14.47 0.16
CA PHE A 80 29.01 13.27 -0.61
C PHE A 80 28.48 12.13 0.28
N ASP A 81 29.14 11.87 1.41
CA ASP A 81 28.69 10.84 2.36
C ASP A 81 27.28 11.14 2.89
N GLN A 82 27.00 12.39 3.24
CA GLN A 82 25.70 12.81 3.74
C GLN A 82 24.57 12.62 2.70
N LEU A 83 24.81 12.95 1.44
CA LEU A 83 23.81 12.76 0.38
C LEU A 83 23.54 11.28 0.09
N TYR A 84 24.58 10.45 0.01
CA TYR A 84 24.40 9.01 -0.19
C TYR A 84 23.67 8.36 1.00
N ARG A 85 23.92 8.83 2.23
CA ARG A 85 23.11 8.42 3.39
C ARG A 85 21.67 8.87 3.28
N ALA A 86 21.41 10.08 2.78
CA ALA A 86 20.05 10.57 2.59
C ALA A 86 19.29 9.71 1.57
N LYS A 87 19.90 9.41 0.42
CA LYS A 87 19.36 8.48 -0.60
C LYS A 87 19.10 7.08 -0.01
N GLN A 88 20.07 6.51 0.71
CA GLN A 88 19.89 5.23 1.39
C GLN A 88 18.71 5.27 2.37
N THR A 89 18.62 6.30 3.22
CA THR A 89 17.57 6.43 4.22
C THR A 89 16.18 6.55 3.56
N SER A 90 16.09 7.34 2.49
CA SER A 90 14.85 7.51 1.72
C SER A 90 14.40 6.17 1.12
N SER A 91 15.30 5.50 0.39
CA SER A 91 15.00 4.21 -0.25
C SER A 91 14.64 3.12 0.75
N GLN A 92 15.31 3.07 1.90
CA GLN A 92 14.96 2.17 3.01
C GLN A 92 13.56 2.45 3.55
N SER A 93 13.20 3.72 3.72
CA SER A 93 11.88 4.10 4.22
C SER A 93 10.77 3.69 3.24
N ILE A 94 10.96 3.96 1.95
CA ILE A 94 10.01 3.58 0.89
C ILE A 94 9.83 2.05 0.89
N SER A 95 10.94 1.31 0.88
CA SER A 95 10.93 -0.16 0.86
C SER A 95 10.26 -0.74 2.12
N GLN A 96 10.47 -0.11 3.28
CA GLN A 96 9.79 -0.46 4.54
C GLN A 96 8.28 -0.26 4.46
N SER A 97 7.81 0.89 3.97
CA SER A 97 6.39 1.15 3.78
C SER A 97 5.76 0.16 2.80
N THR A 98 6.44 -0.14 1.69
CA THR A 98 5.95 -1.13 0.72
C THR A 98 5.82 -2.53 1.33
N ALA A 99 6.80 -3.00 2.11
CA ALA A 99 6.71 -4.30 2.79
C ALA A 99 5.58 -4.33 3.84
N MET A 100 5.38 -3.24 4.58
CA MET A 100 4.28 -3.08 5.53
C MET A 100 2.92 -3.16 4.83
N ILE A 101 2.74 -2.39 3.75
CA ILE A 101 1.48 -2.34 3.00
C ILE A 101 1.17 -3.71 2.39
N LYS A 102 2.17 -4.42 1.84
CA LYS A 102 1.98 -5.78 1.30
C LYS A 102 1.49 -6.78 2.36
N ILE A 103 2.03 -6.75 3.57
CA ILE A 103 1.56 -7.64 4.64
C ILE A 103 0.18 -7.22 5.17
N ASP A 104 -0.08 -5.93 5.31
CA ASP A 104 -1.38 -5.44 5.78
C ASP A 104 -2.48 -5.73 4.75
N MET A 105 -2.17 -5.67 3.45
CA MET A 105 -3.08 -6.04 2.35
C MET A 105 -3.55 -7.49 2.45
N ILE A 106 -2.62 -8.42 2.64
CA ILE A 106 -2.98 -9.83 2.72
C ILE A 106 -3.73 -10.10 4.02
N GLU A 107 -3.32 -9.52 5.15
CA GLU A 107 -3.99 -9.72 6.46
C GLU A 107 -5.44 -9.22 6.46
N ARG A 108 -5.73 -8.09 5.81
CA ARG A 108 -7.11 -7.60 5.64
C ARG A 108 -7.97 -8.57 4.83
N ASN A 109 -7.43 -9.03 3.69
CA ASN A 109 -8.09 -10.07 2.89
C ASN A 109 -8.37 -11.31 3.73
N LEU A 110 -7.40 -11.77 4.53
CA LEU A 110 -7.56 -12.94 5.38
C LEU A 110 -8.65 -12.75 6.44
N LEU A 111 -8.75 -11.56 7.05
CA LEU A 111 -9.80 -11.23 8.02
C LEU A 111 -11.19 -11.33 7.38
N GLU A 112 -11.40 -10.75 6.19
CA GLU A 112 -12.69 -10.77 5.52
C GLU A 112 -13.19 -12.20 5.27
N ARG A 113 -12.28 -13.13 4.92
CA ARG A 113 -12.62 -14.56 4.78
C ARG A 113 -13.08 -15.21 6.07
N THR A 114 -12.60 -14.76 7.22
CA THR A 114 -13.10 -15.26 8.52
C THR A 114 -14.55 -14.87 8.74
N CYS A 115 -14.97 -13.70 8.26
CA CYS A 115 -16.36 -13.26 8.33
C CYS A 115 -17.22 -14.05 7.34
N ASP A 116 -16.73 -14.21 6.10
CA ASP A 116 -17.44 -14.91 5.03
C ASP A 116 -17.80 -16.35 5.41
N VAL A 117 -16.85 -17.13 5.93
CA VAL A 117 -17.08 -18.55 6.29
C VAL A 117 -18.10 -18.70 7.41
N ARG A 118 -18.07 -17.82 8.41
CA ARG A 118 -19.02 -17.80 9.54
C ARG A 118 -20.42 -17.49 9.05
N TRP A 119 -20.53 -16.48 8.19
CA TRP A 119 -21.80 -16.05 7.64
C TRP A 119 -22.45 -17.13 6.76
N TRP A 120 -21.68 -17.68 5.82
CA TRP A 120 -22.20 -18.69 4.90
C TRP A 120 -22.65 -19.95 5.63
N ALA A 121 -22.03 -20.30 6.76
CA ALA A 121 -22.45 -21.44 7.56
C ALA A 121 -23.89 -21.33 8.12
N LEU A 122 -24.46 -20.12 8.18
CA LEU A 122 -25.83 -19.88 8.66
C LEU A 122 -26.87 -19.92 7.52
N GLU A 123 -26.46 -20.15 6.27
CA GLU A 123 -27.33 -20.12 5.09
C GLU A 123 -28.35 -21.28 5.09
N LYS A 124 -29.62 -20.94 4.80
CA LYS A 124 -30.75 -21.88 4.79
C LYS A 124 -30.53 -23.10 3.90
N ALA A 125 -30.03 -22.89 2.69
CA ALA A 125 -29.78 -23.98 1.75
C ALA A 125 -28.80 -25.03 2.31
N PHE A 126 -27.82 -24.61 3.12
CA PHE A 126 -26.73 -25.48 3.58
C PHE A 126 -27.16 -26.34 4.76
N TRP A 127 -27.73 -25.75 5.80
CA TRP A 127 -28.18 -26.53 6.96
C TRP A 127 -29.40 -27.41 6.63
N GLN A 128 -30.29 -27.00 5.71
CA GLN A 128 -31.39 -27.84 5.26
C GLN A 128 -30.89 -29.09 4.52
N CYS A 129 -29.92 -28.91 3.61
CA CYS A 129 -29.31 -30.00 2.87
C CYS A 129 -28.68 -31.03 3.81
N ILE A 130 -27.89 -30.59 4.79
CA ILE A 130 -27.28 -31.49 5.78
C ILE A 130 -28.33 -32.15 6.66
N THR A 131 -29.33 -31.42 7.14
CA THR A 131 -30.37 -31.97 8.03
C THR A 131 -31.13 -33.10 7.34
N LEU A 132 -31.49 -32.92 6.06
CA LEU A 132 -32.12 -33.97 5.25
C LEU A 132 -31.18 -35.16 5.03
N SER A 133 -29.89 -34.92 4.78
CA SER A 133 -28.88 -35.97 4.62
C SER A 133 -28.69 -36.81 5.90
N ASN A 134 -28.57 -36.15 7.05
CA ASN A 134 -28.42 -36.79 8.36
C ASN A 134 -29.67 -37.60 8.73
N ASN A 135 -30.88 -37.07 8.46
CA ASN A 135 -32.13 -37.78 8.67
C ASN A 135 -32.24 -39.04 7.79
N SER A 136 -31.76 -38.98 6.54
CA SER A 136 -31.72 -40.15 5.64
C SER A 136 -30.72 -41.23 6.08
N LYS A 137 -29.67 -40.87 6.83
CA LYS A 137 -28.68 -41.82 7.38
C LYS A 137 -29.10 -42.41 8.74
N GLY A 138 -29.84 -41.65 9.55
CA GLY A 138 -30.36 -42.08 10.85
C GLY A 138 -31.52 -43.09 10.78
N SER A 139 -32.25 -43.15 9.66
CA SER A 139 -33.31 -44.14 9.43
C SER A 139 -32.74 -45.50 8.99
N GLY A 140 -32.15 -46.25 9.92
CA GLY A 140 -31.74 -47.63 9.67
C GLY A 140 -32.92 -48.55 9.30
N LYS A 141 -32.81 -49.25 8.17
CA LYS A 141 -33.64 -50.41 7.74
C LYS A 141 -35.16 -50.20 7.54
N GLY A 142 -35.63 -48.98 7.29
CA GLY A 142 -36.98 -48.73 6.74
C GLY A 142 -36.85 -48.13 5.33
N LYS A 143 -37.62 -48.62 4.35
CA LYS A 143 -37.66 -48.11 2.97
C LYS A 143 -37.64 -46.58 2.96
N ALA A 144 -36.55 -45.96 2.50
CA ALA A 144 -36.57 -44.56 2.09
C ALA A 144 -37.69 -44.41 1.07
N THR A 145 -38.67 -43.56 1.35
CA THR A 145 -39.73 -43.28 0.39
C THR A 145 -39.14 -42.48 -0.77
N ASP A 146 -39.60 -42.71 -2.01
CA ASP A 146 -39.11 -41.97 -3.20
C ASP A 146 -39.19 -40.45 -3.03
N SER A 147 -40.08 -39.94 -2.16
CA SER A 147 -40.19 -38.51 -1.86
C SER A 147 -39.03 -37.97 -1.03
N SER A 148 -38.47 -38.75 -0.08
CA SER A 148 -37.37 -38.28 0.77
C SER A 148 -36.03 -38.28 0.03
N SER A 149 -35.84 -39.23 -0.90
CA SER A 149 -34.67 -39.25 -1.78
C SER A 149 -34.72 -38.12 -2.82
N LYS A 150 -35.92 -37.78 -3.31
CA LYS A 150 -36.13 -36.65 -4.22
C LYS A 150 -35.90 -35.30 -3.52
N ALA A 151 -36.45 -35.09 -2.32
CA ALA A 151 -36.25 -33.88 -1.55
C ALA A 151 -34.77 -33.66 -1.17
N LEU A 152 -34.04 -34.73 -0.86
CA LEU A 152 -32.59 -34.65 -0.62
C LEU A 152 -31.83 -34.23 -1.88
N ARG A 153 -32.18 -34.77 -3.05
CA ARG A 153 -31.54 -34.38 -4.32
C ARG A 153 -31.79 -32.91 -4.66
N GLU A 154 -33.03 -32.46 -4.53
CA GLU A 154 -33.41 -31.05 -4.77
C GLU A 154 -32.68 -30.12 -3.79
N ALA A 155 -32.53 -30.49 -2.51
CA ALA A 155 -31.80 -29.70 -1.53
C ALA A 155 -30.28 -29.65 -1.79
N VAL A 156 -29.68 -30.77 -2.22
CA VAL A 156 -28.25 -30.82 -2.59
C VAL A 156 -27.99 -29.98 -3.84
N GLU A 157 -28.87 -30.04 -4.83
CA GLU A 157 -28.77 -29.25 -6.05
C GLU A 157 -28.90 -27.75 -5.76
N LEU A 158 -29.83 -27.36 -4.89
CA LEU A 158 -29.96 -25.99 -4.41
C LEU A 158 -28.70 -25.52 -3.66
N ALA A 159 -28.18 -26.33 -2.73
CA ALA A 159 -26.95 -26.00 -2.01
C ALA A 159 -25.74 -25.85 -2.95
N CYS A 160 -25.62 -26.72 -3.94
CA CYS A 160 -24.58 -26.63 -4.96
C CYS A 160 -24.70 -25.36 -5.81
N THR A 161 -25.92 -25.01 -6.24
CA THR A 161 -26.18 -23.79 -7.01
C THR A 161 -25.86 -22.52 -6.20
N ARG A 162 -26.20 -22.51 -4.90
CA ARG A 162 -25.88 -21.38 -4.01
C ARG A 162 -24.37 -21.27 -3.77
N LEU A 163 -23.66 -22.38 -3.59
CA LEU A 163 -22.19 -22.37 -3.49
C LEU A 163 -21.53 -21.87 -4.79
N GLU A 164 -22.08 -22.22 -5.96
CA GLU A 164 -21.65 -21.67 -7.25
C GLU A 164 -21.88 -20.15 -7.32
N ASP A 165 -23.04 -19.65 -6.85
CA ASP A 165 -23.34 -18.21 -6.81
C ASP A 165 -22.34 -17.44 -5.95
N ILE A 166 -21.98 -17.99 -4.78
CA ILE A 166 -20.94 -17.43 -3.92
C ILE A 166 -19.61 -17.38 -4.68
N ARG A 167 -19.16 -18.51 -5.23
CA ARG A 167 -17.89 -18.59 -5.96
C ARG A 167 -17.83 -17.66 -7.18
N ASN A 168 -18.95 -17.46 -7.88
CA ASN A 168 -19.01 -16.55 -9.02
C ASN A 168 -19.05 -15.07 -8.58
N SER A 169 -19.62 -14.78 -7.41
CA SER A 169 -19.68 -13.41 -6.88
C SER A 169 -18.34 -12.98 -6.28
N TYR A 170 -17.63 -13.94 -5.68
CA TYR A 170 -16.30 -13.78 -5.09
C TYR A 170 -15.30 -14.66 -5.86
N THR A 171 -14.66 -14.09 -6.87
CA THR A 171 -13.73 -14.81 -7.77
C THR A 171 -12.40 -15.21 -7.12
N LEU A 172 -12.29 -15.07 -5.79
CA LEU A 172 -11.14 -15.32 -4.94
C LEU A 172 -11.10 -16.76 -4.38
N TYR A 173 -12.21 -17.48 -4.47
CA TYR A 173 -12.32 -18.85 -3.95
C TYR A 173 -12.18 -19.88 -5.06
N ARG A 174 -11.32 -20.88 -4.83
CA ARG A 174 -11.18 -22.01 -5.76
C ARG A 174 -12.34 -22.97 -5.60
N ASP A 175 -12.67 -23.30 -4.35
CA ASP A 175 -13.74 -24.23 -4.04
C ASP A 175 -14.34 -24.00 -2.65
N LEU A 176 -15.60 -24.39 -2.49
CA LEU A 176 -16.32 -24.41 -1.23
C LEU A 176 -16.97 -25.78 -1.09
N VAL A 177 -16.85 -26.38 0.09
CA VAL A 177 -17.34 -27.73 0.40
C VAL A 177 -18.17 -27.75 1.67
N ILE A 178 -19.18 -28.61 1.65
CA ILE A 178 -20.05 -28.88 2.79
C ILE A 178 -19.95 -30.37 3.13
N ALA A 179 -19.54 -30.68 4.36
CA ALA A 179 -19.37 -32.04 4.86
C ALA A 179 -20.34 -32.37 6.00
N ASP A 180 -20.77 -33.62 6.08
CA ASP A 180 -21.56 -34.13 7.20
C ASP A 180 -20.71 -34.39 8.46
N THR A 181 -21.34 -34.78 9.58
CA THR A 181 -20.62 -35.10 10.82
C THR A 181 -19.65 -36.28 10.72
N ASN A 182 -19.72 -37.09 9.66
CA ASN A 182 -18.82 -38.22 9.43
C ASN A 182 -17.66 -37.85 8.50
N GLY A 183 -17.58 -36.59 8.05
CA GLY A 183 -16.58 -36.10 7.12
C GLY A 183 -16.89 -36.40 5.66
N VAL A 184 -18.11 -36.79 5.29
CA VAL A 184 -18.47 -37.06 3.90
C VAL A 184 -18.96 -35.77 3.24
N ILE A 185 -18.36 -35.40 2.11
CA ILE A 185 -18.74 -34.19 1.36
C ILE A 185 -20.08 -34.41 0.64
N ILE A 186 -21.03 -33.52 0.88
CA ILE A 186 -22.40 -33.56 0.34
C ILE A 186 -22.57 -32.56 -0.80
N ALA A 187 -22.04 -31.33 -0.66
CA ALA A 187 -22.19 -30.28 -1.66
C ALA A 187 -20.84 -29.60 -1.93
N ASN A 188 -20.70 -29.10 -3.17
CA ASN A 188 -19.47 -28.53 -3.69
C ASN A 188 -19.77 -27.42 -4.71
N SER A 189 -18.96 -26.36 -4.68
CA SER A 189 -19.13 -25.17 -5.53
C SER A 189 -18.64 -25.35 -6.97
N ASN A 190 -17.75 -26.30 -7.23
CA ASN A 190 -17.09 -26.45 -8.52
C ASN A 190 -17.76 -27.56 -9.35
N ALA A 191 -18.60 -27.17 -10.33
CA ALA A 191 -19.30 -28.11 -11.19
C ALA A 191 -18.38 -29.13 -11.90
N ASP A 192 -17.17 -28.72 -12.29
CA ASP A 192 -16.21 -29.59 -12.99
C ASP A 192 -15.61 -30.65 -12.07
N ARG A 193 -15.38 -30.31 -10.79
CA ARG A 193 -14.78 -31.20 -9.79
C ARG A 193 -15.82 -31.92 -8.94
N ARG A 194 -17.08 -31.50 -8.98
CA ARG A 194 -18.21 -32.03 -8.20
C ARG A 194 -18.28 -33.56 -8.20
N SER A 195 -18.09 -34.18 -9.37
CA SER A 195 -18.13 -35.64 -9.53
C SER A 195 -17.00 -36.40 -8.82
N LYS A 196 -15.85 -35.75 -8.58
CA LYS A 196 -14.70 -36.31 -7.88
C LYS A 196 -14.77 -36.06 -6.37
N VAL A 197 -15.28 -34.89 -5.97
CA VAL A 197 -15.23 -34.40 -4.59
C VAL A 197 -16.43 -34.88 -3.75
N ILE A 198 -17.64 -34.98 -4.34
CA ILE A 198 -18.81 -35.48 -3.62
C ILE A 198 -18.57 -36.94 -3.19
N GLY A 199 -18.78 -37.22 -1.90
CA GLY A 199 -18.58 -38.54 -1.31
C GLY A 199 -17.16 -38.82 -0.80
N MET A 200 -16.19 -37.91 -1.02
CA MET A 200 -14.88 -38.00 -0.37
C MET A 200 -15.01 -37.88 1.15
N ASN A 201 -14.10 -38.52 1.87
CA ASN A 201 -14.08 -38.52 3.33
C ASN A 201 -12.92 -37.67 3.85
N VAL A 202 -13.24 -36.52 4.44
CA VAL A 202 -12.30 -35.54 5.01
C VAL A 202 -12.21 -35.63 6.54
N SER A 203 -12.66 -36.73 7.15
CA SER A 203 -12.65 -36.88 8.63
C SER A 203 -11.27 -36.80 9.28
N LYS A 204 -10.20 -37.03 8.50
CA LYS A 204 -8.80 -36.94 8.94
C LYS A 204 -8.17 -35.57 8.74
N GLU A 205 -8.82 -34.71 7.96
CA GLU A 205 -8.31 -33.36 7.69
C GLU A 205 -8.41 -32.50 8.94
N GLU A 206 -7.38 -31.70 9.21
CA GLU A 206 -7.31 -30.86 10.41
C GLU A 206 -8.44 -29.82 10.42
N TRP A 207 -8.66 -29.14 9.29
CA TRP A 207 -9.73 -28.14 9.17
C TRP A 207 -11.11 -28.71 9.52
N PHE A 208 -11.40 -29.98 9.19
CA PHE A 208 -12.68 -30.59 9.45
C PHE A 208 -12.87 -30.90 10.94
N GLN A 209 -11.85 -31.49 11.58
CA GLN A 209 -11.90 -31.80 13.02
C GLN A 209 -12.06 -30.53 13.85
N ARG A 210 -11.28 -29.50 13.52
CA ARG A 210 -11.32 -28.21 14.21
C ARG A 210 -12.60 -27.44 13.97
N ALA A 211 -13.19 -27.55 12.77
CA ALA A 211 -14.50 -26.96 12.50
C ALA A 211 -15.57 -27.48 13.45
N LEU A 212 -15.59 -28.80 13.72
CA LEU A 212 -16.56 -29.41 14.63
C LEU A 212 -16.33 -29.04 16.11
N GLU A 213 -15.12 -28.58 16.47
CA GLU A 213 -14.77 -28.13 17.82
C GLU A 213 -15.20 -26.68 18.13
N THR A 214 -15.65 -25.93 17.11
CA THR A 214 -16.13 -24.55 17.29
C THR A 214 -17.32 -24.49 18.26
N LYS A 215 -17.31 -23.53 19.19
CA LYS A 215 -18.31 -23.44 20.27
C LYS A 215 -19.65 -22.87 19.79
N ASP A 216 -19.61 -21.81 19.00
CA ASP A 216 -20.77 -21.11 18.44
C ASP A 216 -20.55 -20.77 16.96
N GLY A 217 -21.48 -20.05 16.33
CA GLY A 217 -21.42 -19.59 14.94
C GLY A 217 -20.45 -18.43 14.70
N THR A 218 -19.85 -17.86 15.75
CA THR A 218 -18.89 -16.76 15.68
C THR A 218 -17.44 -17.24 15.70
N GLU A 219 -17.19 -18.49 16.08
CA GLU A 219 -15.88 -19.15 16.01
C GLU A 219 -15.59 -19.72 14.61
N TYR A 220 -14.31 -19.72 14.26
CA TYR A 220 -13.79 -20.25 13.01
C TYR A 220 -12.41 -20.86 13.23
N PHE A 221 -11.97 -21.68 12.28
CA PHE A 221 -10.62 -22.21 12.21
C PHE A 221 -9.99 -21.87 10.87
N VAL A 222 -8.70 -21.54 10.89
CA VAL A 222 -7.90 -21.30 9.69
C VAL A 222 -6.74 -22.29 9.69
N GLN A 223 -6.70 -23.14 8.68
CA GLN A 223 -5.55 -23.99 8.39
C GLN A 223 -4.59 -23.19 7.52
N ASP A 224 -3.34 -23.04 7.98
CA ASP A 224 -2.25 -22.40 7.22
C ASP A 224 -1.99 -23.15 5.91
N VAL A 225 -1.29 -22.52 4.97
CA VAL A 225 -1.09 -23.02 3.60
C VAL A 225 -0.50 -24.43 3.64
N SER A 226 -1.30 -25.38 3.15
CA SER A 226 -0.97 -26.81 3.20
C SER A 226 -1.66 -27.58 2.08
N SER A 227 -1.09 -28.73 1.74
CA SER A 227 -1.71 -29.67 0.81
C SER A 227 -2.93 -30.30 1.48
N SER A 228 -4.06 -30.30 0.77
CA SER A 228 -5.27 -30.99 1.18
C SER A 228 -5.57 -32.12 0.21
N GLU A 229 -6.21 -33.20 0.68
CA GLU A 229 -6.71 -34.26 -0.20
C GLU A 229 -7.76 -33.74 -1.21
N LEU A 230 -8.29 -32.54 -0.97
CA LEU A 230 -9.25 -31.86 -1.84
C LEU A 230 -8.64 -31.17 -3.04
N GLU A 231 -7.36 -30.80 -3.05
CA GLU A 231 -6.73 -30.08 -4.15
C GLU A 231 -5.32 -30.58 -4.47
N ASP A 232 -4.91 -30.41 -5.73
CA ASP A 232 -3.56 -30.75 -6.16
C ASP A 232 -2.53 -29.65 -5.82
N MET A 233 -2.97 -28.50 -5.30
CA MET A 233 -2.13 -27.37 -4.89
C MET A 233 -2.38 -27.01 -3.42
N ASP A 234 -1.39 -26.38 -2.79
CA ASP A 234 -1.53 -25.91 -1.42
C ASP A 234 -2.62 -24.83 -1.35
N ALA A 235 -3.53 -24.94 -0.38
CA ALA A 235 -4.60 -23.98 -0.20
C ALA A 235 -4.66 -23.53 1.26
N LEU A 236 -5.14 -22.30 1.46
CA LEU A 236 -5.54 -21.84 2.78
C LEU A 236 -7.00 -22.22 2.99
N VAL A 237 -7.29 -22.98 4.06
CA VAL A 237 -8.64 -23.52 4.31
C VAL A 237 -9.24 -22.85 5.53
N TYR A 238 -10.37 -22.17 5.32
CA TYR A 238 -11.21 -21.63 6.38
C TYR A 238 -12.33 -22.59 6.66
N SER A 239 -12.61 -22.85 7.94
CA SER A 239 -13.65 -23.80 8.32
C SER A 239 -14.42 -23.39 9.57
N THR A 240 -15.69 -23.78 9.60
CA THR A 240 -16.56 -23.62 10.77
C THR A 240 -17.66 -24.69 10.78
N ALA A 241 -18.29 -24.91 11.93
CA ALA A 241 -19.40 -25.84 12.07
C ALA A 241 -20.68 -25.31 11.42
N LEU A 242 -21.37 -26.18 10.69
CA LEU A 242 -22.76 -25.96 10.30
C LEU A 242 -23.66 -26.33 11.47
N ARG A 243 -24.58 -25.42 11.83
CA ARG A 243 -25.47 -25.57 12.98
C ARG A 243 -26.94 -25.70 12.54
N ALA A 244 -27.71 -26.43 13.33
CA ALA A 244 -29.13 -26.63 13.07
C ALA A 244 -29.90 -25.30 13.01
N ASP A 245 -30.85 -25.22 12.08
CA ASP A 245 -31.76 -24.08 11.88
C ASP A 245 -31.08 -22.71 11.61
N GLY A 246 -29.77 -22.72 11.33
CA GLY A 246 -28.99 -21.48 11.19
C GLY A 246 -28.85 -20.71 12.51
N ASP A 247 -28.99 -21.39 13.65
CA ASP A 247 -28.78 -20.81 14.98
C ASP A 247 -27.28 -20.85 15.33
N GLU A 248 -26.72 -19.70 15.72
CA GLU A 248 -25.33 -19.57 16.17
C GLU A 248 -25.03 -20.48 17.38
N GLN A 249 -26.01 -20.79 18.22
CA GLN A 249 -25.88 -21.73 19.33
C GLN A 249 -26.50 -23.10 19.05
N GLY A 250 -26.94 -23.33 17.80
CA GLY A 250 -27.51 -24.57 17.37
C GLY A 250 -26.54 -25.75 17.48
N LYS A 251 -27.10 -26.95 17.50
CA LYS A 251 -26.31 -28.18 17.50
C LYS A 251 -25.51 -28.30 16.20
N VAL A 252 -24.25 -28.71 16.30
CA VAL A 252 -23.40 -29.02 15.15
C VAL A 252 -23.99 -30.18 14.35
N ILE A 253 -24.26 -29.95 13.07
CA ILE A 253 -24.83 -30.91 12.11
C ILE A 253 -23.86 -31.27 10.97
N GLY A 254 -22.78 -30.50 10.79
CA GLY A 254 -21.75 -30.74 9.79
C GLY A 254 -20.66 -29.67 9.86
N ALA A 255 -19.85 -29.57 8.81
CA ALA A 255 -18.78 -28.57 8.69
C ALA A 255 -18.77 -27.96 7.29
N MET A 256 -18.42 -26.68 7.22
CA MET A 256 -18.14 -25.97 5.98
C MET A 256 -16.63 -25.74 5.86
N GLY A 257 -16.09 -25.98 4.67
CA GLY A 257 -14.70 -25.70 4.30
C GLY A 257 -14.67 -24.77 3.09
N VAL A 258 -13.89 -23.70 3.18
CA VAL A 258 -13.73 -22.69 2.14
C VAL A 258 -12.25 -22.67 1.74
N LEU A 259 -11.98 -23.00 0.47
CA LEU A 259 -10.64 -23.10 -0.07
C LEU A 259 -10.30 -21.84 -0.85
N PHE A 260 -9.35 -21.09 -0.32
CA PHE A 260 -8.93 -19.80 -0.85
C PHE A 260 -7.81 -19.95 -1.89
N ASP A 261 -7.88 -19.17 -2.98
CA ASP A 261 -6.81 -19.07 -3.97
C ASP A 261 -5.67 -18.18 -3.45
N PHE A 262 -4.88 -18.73 -2.54
CA PHE A 262 -3.79 -17.99 -1.90
C PHE A 262 -2.72 -17.56 -2.90
N GLN A 263 -2.34 -18.43 -3.83
CA GLN A 263 -1.27 -18.16 -4.80
C GLN A 263 -1.67 -17.07 -5.79
N GLY A 264 -2.89 -17.12 -6.33
CA GLY A 264 -3.37 -16.10 -7.28
C GLY A 264 -3.34 -14.70 -6.68
N GLU A 265 -3.89 -14.55 -5.46
CA GLU A 265 -3.93 -13.26 -4.77
C GLU A 265 -2.57 -12.77 -4.31
N SER A 266 -1.76 -13.67 -3.74
CA SER A 266 -0.42 -13.31 -3.28
C SER A 266 0.46 -12.89 -4.45
N GLN A 267 0.35 -13.54 -5.61
CA GLN A 267 1.13 -13.16 -6.79
C GLN A 267 0.82 -11.74 -7.26
N ILE A 268 -0.45 -11.34 -7.24
CA ILE A 268 -0.85 -9.97 -7.57
C ILE A 268 -0.22 -8.99 -6.59
N ILE A 269 -0.44 -9.19 -5.29
CA ILE A 269 0.09 -8.29 -4.22
C ILE A 269 1.62 -8.22 -4.24
N LEU A 270 2.30 -9.35 -4.48
CA LEU A 270 3.75 -9.42 -4.50
C LEU A 270 4.35 -8.77 -5.74
N ASN A 271 3.72 -8.90 -6.91
CA ASN A 271 4.18 -8.27 -8.15
C ASN A 271 3.86 -6.77 -8.21
N ASP A 272 2.81 -6.32 -7.51
CA ASP A 272 2.50 -4.91 -7.42
C ASP A 272 3.64 -4.12 -6.78
N TYR A 273 3.81 -2.90 -7.29
CA TYR A 273 4.84 -1.93 -6.86
C TYR A 273 6.29 -2.39 -7.06
N LEU A 274 6.52 -3.51 -7.74
CA LEU A 274 7.85 -3.86 -8.24
C LEU A 274 8.11 -3.14 -9.57
N PRO A 275 9.34 -2.66 -9.80
CA PRO A 275 9.66 -1.99 -11.04
C PRO A 275 9.61 -2.98 -12.20
N LYS A 276 8.99 -2.56 -13.30
CA LYS A 276 8.80 -3.35 -14.51
C LYS A 276 9.67 -2.83 -15.66
N ASP A 277 10.10 -3.73 -16.53
CA ASP A 277 10.75 -3.40 -17.80
C ASP A 277 9.72 -2.96 -18.86
N ALA A 278 10.21 -2.60 -20.06
CA ALA A 278 9.36 -2.21 -21.19
C ALA A 278 8.42 -3.33 -21.70
N ASN A 279 8.61 -4.57 -21.25
CA ASN A 279 7.77 -5.73 -21.55
C ASN A 279 6.88 -6.13 -20.35
N GLU A 280 6.71 -5.24 -19.37
CA GLU A 280 5.95 -5.44 -18.14
C GLU A 280 6.47 -6.56 -17.21
N ARG A 281 7.72 -7.00 -17.39
CA ARG A 281 8.36 -7.99 -16.51
C ARG A 281 9.06 -7.30 -15.36
N THR A 282 8.95 -7.86 -14.17
CA THR A 282 9.71 -7.38 -13.00
C THR A 282 11.20 -7.35 -13.30
N LEU A 283 11.87 -6.24 -12.95
CA LEU A 283 13.32 -6.09 -13.13
C LEU A 283 14.09 -7.17 -12.37
N GLU A 284 15.20 -7.63 -12.96
CA GLU A 284 16.05 -8.64 -12.33
C GLU A 284 16.60 -8.18 -10.97
N GLY A 285 16.63 -9.11 -10.00
CA GLY A 285 17.14 -8.86 -8.65
C GLY A 285 16.13 -8.21 -7.69
N TRP A 286 14.92 -7.90 -8.15
CA TRP A 286 13.80 -7.49 -7.32
C TRP A 286 12.94 -8.69 -6.96
N PHE A 287 12.81 -8.96 -5.65
CA PHE A 287 12.02 -10.07 -5.15
C PHE A 287 11.08 -9.59 -4.03
N SER A 288 9.85 -10.08 -4.07
CA SER A 288 8.87 -9.88 -3.01
C SER A 288 8.29 -11.24 -2.64
N PHE A 289 8.26 -11.62 -1.38
CA PHE A 289 7.71 -12.91 -0.95
C PHE A 289 7.21 -12.89 0.49
N PHE A 290 6.33 -13.83 0.82
CA PHE A 290 5.81 -14.03 2.18
C PHE A 290 6.42 -15.27 2.83
N THR A 291 6.71 -15.20 4.12
CA THR A 291 7.08 -16.38 4.93
C THR A 291 6.11 -16.62 6.08
N ASN A 292 5.95 -17.89 6.47
CA ASN A 292 5.14 -18.28 7.61
C ASN A 292 5.89 -18.09 8.94
N LYS A 293 5.24 -18.42 10.06
CA LYS A 293 5.83 -18.34 11.42
C LYS A 293 7.13 -19.16 11.61
N GLU A 294 7.38 -20.16 10.74
CA GLU A 294 8.57 -21.01 10.75
C GLU A 294 9.69 -20.48 9.84
N GLY A 295 9.43 -19.39 9.09
CA GLY A 295 10.35 -18.82 8.11
C GLY A 295 10.41 -19.58 6.78
N LYS A 296 9.42 -20.44 6.48
CA LYS A 296 9.26 -21.05 5.16
C LYS A 296 8.53 -20.11 4.22
N VAL A 297 8.96 -20.06 2.97
CA VAL A 297 8.33 -19.28 1.89
C VAL A 297 6.96 -19.88 1.61
N ILE A 298 5.92 -19.03 1.60
CA ILE A 298 4.55 -19.44 1.29
C ILE A 298 4.19 -19.10 -0.15
N CYS A 299 4.64 -17.93 -0.62
CA CYS A 299 4.47 -17.46 -1.99
C CYS A 299 5.60 -16.47 -2.33
N SER A 300 6.08 -16.52 -3.57
CA SER A 300 7.12 -15.65 -4.09
C SER A 300 6.70 -14.96 -5.39
N SER A 301 7.18 -13.74 -5.61
CA SER A 301 7.08 -13.06 -6.91
C SER A 301 7.81 -13.83 -8.02
N ASP A 302 8.88 -14.55 -7.67
CA ASP A 302 9.66 -15.39 -8.59
C ASP A 302 9.97 -16.74 -7.96
N GLU A 303 9.20 -17.75 -8.36
CA GLU A 303 9.32 -19.14 -7.90
C GLU A 303 10.59 -19.83 -8.38
N ASN A 304 11.28 -19.31 -9.40
CA ASN A 304 12.53 -19.93 -9.88
C ASN A 304 13.72 -19.63 -8.96
N PHE A 305 13.74 -18.44 -8.37
CA PHE A 305 14.82 -18.01 -7.48
C PHE A 305 14.51 -18.26 -6.00
N ILE A 306 13.24 -18.11 -5.61
CA ILE A 306 12.78 -18.30 -4.24
C ILE A 306 11.55 -19.23 -4.29
N PRO A 307 11.75 -20.55 -4.20
CA PRO A 307 10.67 -21.51 -4.31
C PRO A 307 9.81 -21.55 -3.05
N SER A 308 8.50 -21.62 -3.23
CA SER A 308 7.54 -21.87 -2.17
C SER A 308 7.76 -23.22 -1.49
N GLY A 309 7.57 -23.27 -0.16
CA GLY A 309 7.81 -24.44 0.69
C GLY A 309 9.23 -24.56 1.26
N GLU A 310 10.21 -23.85 0.70
CA GLU A 310 11.60 -23.86 1.19
C GLU A 310 11.89 -22.73 2.19
N ILE A 311 13.02 -22.81 2.88
CA ILE A 311 13.50 -21.73 3.76
C ILE A 311 14.32 -20.76 2.91
N ALA A 312 13.84 -19.52 2.75
CA ALA A 312 14.52 -18.50 1.95
C ALA A 312 15.95 -18.23 2.42
N ASP A 313 16.84 -17.93 1.47
CA ASP A 313 18.23 -17.54 1.74
C ASP A 313 18.33 -16.10 2.26
N LEU A 314 17.83 -15.89 3.48
CA LEU A 314 17.88 -14.62 4.20
C LEU A 314 18.82 -14.66 5.40
N PRO A 315 19.36 -13.52 5.88
CA PRO A 315 20.06 -13.48 7.16
C PRO A 315 19.15 -13.94 8.31
N ARG A 316 19.71 -14.62 9.32
CA ARG A 316 18.93 -15.21 10.44
C ARG A 316 18.00 -14.23 11.14
N ASN A 317 18.42 -12.97 11.27
CA ASN A 317 17.64 -11.92 11.91
C ASN A 317 16.33 -11.63 11.15
N HIS A 318 16.34 -11.76 9.83
CA HIS A 318 15.15 -11.56 8.99
C HIS A 318 14.18 -12.76 9.02
N ARG A 319 14.65 -13.95 9.42
CA ARG A 319 13.82 -15.18 9.48
C ARG A 319 13.03 -15.30 10.79
N ASN A 320 13.57 -14.78 11.89
CA ASN A 320 13.02 -14.98 13.24
C ASN A 320 12.61 -13.65 13.91
N LEU A 321 11.70 -12.91 13.26
CA LEU A 321 11.09 -11.73 13.87
C LEU A 321 10.19 -12.17 15.02
N SER A 322 10.45 -11.69 16.23
CA SER A 322 9.84 -12.21 17.46
C SER A 322 8.53 -11.49 17.77
N SER A 323 8.50 -10.17 17.72
CA SER A 323 7.35 -9.34 18.11
C SER A 323 6.50 -8.92 16.90
N ALA A 324 5.19 -8.74 17.13
CA ALA A 324 4.24 -8.29 16.12
C ALA A 324 4.60 -6.86 15.66
N GLY A 325 4.67 -6.64 14.34
CA GLY A 325 5.08 -5.35 13.78
C GLY A 325 6.57 -5.06 13.79
N ASP A 326 7.41 -6.04 14.14
CA ASP A 326 8.86 -5.87 14.03
C ASP A 326 9.26 -5.63 12.58
N VAL A 327 10.18 -4.67 12.41
CA VAL A 327 10.78 -4.36 11.11
C VAL A 327 12.27 -4.47 11.21
N ILE A 328 12.87 -5.18 10.25
CA ILE A 328 14.33 -5.24 10.09
C ILE A 328 14.67 -4.84 8.67
N VAL A 329 15.59 -3.89 8.57
CA VAL A 329 16.20 -3.45 7.32
C VAL A 329 17.69 -3.71 7.40
N SER A 330 18.23 -4.53 6.50
CA SER A 330 19.67 -4.77 6.43
C SER A 330 20.15 -4.96 5.00
N THR A 331 21.45 -4.81 4.80
CA THR A 331 22.10 -5.12 3.52
C THR A 331 22.77 -6.48 3.64
N GLY A 332 22.49 -7.39 2.71
CA GLY A 332 23.02 -8.75 2.70
C GLY A 332 23.27 -9.26 1.28
N VAL A 333 23.74 -10.50 1.16
CA VAL A 333 23.82 -11.19 -0.12
C VAL A 333 22.61 -12.12 -0.21
N VAL A 334 21.80 -11.97 -1.26
CA VAL A 334 20.64 -12.82 -1.56
C VAL A 334 20.79 -13.30 -3.00
N CYS A 335 20.69 -14.61 -3.22
CA CYS A 335 20.84 -15.23 -4.54
C CYS A 335 22.15 -14.82 -5.27
N GLY A 336 23.23 -14.57 -4.51
CA GLY A 336 24.53 -14.17 -5.03
C GLY A 336 24.72 -12.67 -5.30
N ASN A 337 23.67 -11.85 -5.15
CA ASN A 337 23.71 -10.40 -5.36
C ASN A 337 23.66 -9.62 -4.03
N ARG A 338 24.38 -8.50 -3.96
CA ARG A 338 24.26 -7.58 -2.82
C ARG A 338 22.95 -6.82 -2.90
N SER A 339 22.11 -7.02 -1.90
CA SER A 339 20.74 -6.54 -1.90
C SER A 339 20.38 -5.88 -0.56
N LEU A 340 19.49 -4.90 -0.62
CA LEU A 340 18.76 -4.40 0.53
C LEU A 340 17.63 -5.39 0.82
N ILE A 341 17.52 -5.82 2.07
CA ILE A 341 16.52 -6.75 2.55
C ILE A 341 15.68 -6.01 3.58
N VAL A 342 14.37 -5.99 3.35
CA VAL A 342 13.38 -5.46 4.27
C VAL A 342 12.47 -6.60 4.67
N SER A 343 12.31 -6.81 5.97
CA SER A 343 11.31 -7.73 6.51
C SER A 343 10.36 -6.98 7.43
N HIS A 344 9.06 -7.16 7.22
CA HIS A 344 8.01 -6.61 8.06
C HIS A 344 7.11 -7.74 8.55
N LYS A 345 7.07 -7.96 9.88
CA LYS A 345 6.17 -8.94 10.48
C LYS A 345 4.79 -8.34 10.67
N SER A 346 3.75 -9.11 10.36
CA SER A 346 2.37 -8.70 10.57
C SER A 346 2.10 -8.25 12.02
N LYS A 347 1.28 -7.22 12.19
CA LYS A 347 0.73 -6.79 13.49
C LYS A 347 -0.61 -7.47 13.81
N GLY A 348 -1.20 -8.18 12.85
CA GLY A 348 -2.63 -8.45 12.82
C GLY A 348 -3.42 -7.20 12.40
N PHE A 349 -4.72 -7.39 12.18
CA PHE A 349 -5.66 -6.32 11.84
C PHE A 349 -6.93 -6.47 12.66
N ASP A 350 -7.28 -5.41 13.40
CA ASP A 350 -8.44 -5.37 14.31
C ASP A 350 -8.45 -6.55 15.31
N GLU A 351 -9.48 -7.41 15.29
CA GLU A 351 -9.57 -8.61 16.13
C GLU A 351 -8.75 -9.80 15.61
N TYR A 352 -8.32 -9.77 14.34
CA TYR A 352 -7.54 -10.84 13.72
C TYR A 352 -6.06 -10.68 14.02
N LYS A 353 -5.51 -11.59 14.83
CA LYS A 353 -4.10 -11.58 15.23
C LYS A 353 -3.11 -11.98 14.11
N GLY A 354 -3.63 -12.39 12.94
CA GLY A 354 -2.83 -12.86 11.81
C GLY A 354 -2.25 -14.27 12.00
N LEU A 355 -1.72 -14.83 10.92
CA LEU A 355 -1.05 -16.15 10.91
C LEU A 355 0.44 -16.06 11.30
N GLY A 356 0.90 -14.87 11.72
CA GLY A 356 2.29 -14.60 12.07
C GLY A 356 3.20 -14.51 10.85
N TRP A 357 2.63 -14.16 9.70
CA TRP A 357 3.36 -14.04 8.44
C TRP A 357 4.26 -12.81 8.41
N THR A 358 5.29 -12.90 7.57
CA THR A 358 6.26 -11.83 7.35
C THR A 358 6.36 -11.53 5.86
N SER A 359 6.27 -10.25 5.49
CA SER A 359 6.57 -9.79 4.14
C SER A 359 8.06 -9.48 4.01
N HIS A 360 8.67 -9.97 2.93
CA HIS A 360 10.04 -9.69 2.55
C HIS A 360 10.07 -8.95 1.23
N LEU A 361 10.81 -7.85 1.20
CA LEU A 361 11.15 -7.12 -0.01
C LEU A 361 12.68 -7.09 -0.16
N VAL A 362 13.16 -7.56 -1.30
CA VAL A 362 14.57 -7.61 -1.65
C VAL A 362 14.78 -6.81 -2.92
N LEU A 363 15.70 -5.84 -2.87
CA LEU A 363 16.07 -5.05 -4.05
C LEU A 363 17.60 -4.95 -4.16
N PRO A 364 18.15 -4.81 -5.38
CA PRO A 364 19.59 -4.66 -5.56
C PRO A 364 20.13 -3.43 -4.83
N GLU A 365 21.31 -3.55 -4.21
CA GLU A 365 21.92 -2.41 -3.51
C GLU A 365 22.22 -1.23 -4.46
N SER A 366 22.47 -1.51 -5.74
CA SER A 366 22.66 -0.49 -6.79
C SER A 366 21.41 0.33 -7.07
N ALA A 367 20.23 -0.28 -7.00
CA ALA A 367 18.96 0.36 -7.36
C ALA A 367 18.60 1.53 -6.42
N MET A 368 19.09 1.51 -5.18
CA MET A 368 18.92 2.64 -4.24
C MET A 368 19.60 3.93 -4.71
N PHE A 369 20.58 3.82 -5.62
CA PHE A 369 21.46 4.90 -6.05
C PHE A 369 21.45 5.12 -7.56
N GLU A 370 20.59 4.42 -8.30
CA GLU A 370 20.40 4.65 -9.72
C GLU A 370 19.98 6.10 -9.96
N ARG A 371 20.59 6.70 -11.00
CA ARG A 371 20.21 8.01 -11.50
C ARG A 371 18.92 7.87 -12.28
N SER A 372 18.07 8.87 -12.17
CA SER A 372 17.03 9.02 -13.17
C SER A 372 17.60 9.68 -14.42
N MET A 373 17.08 9.27 -15.57
CA MET A 373 17.49 9.82 -16.87
C MET A 373 16.60 10.99 -17.32
N THR A 374 15.57 11.32 -16.52
CA THR A 374 14.55 12.33 -16.78
C THR A 374 14.97 13.68 -16.19
N ASN A 375 15.57 14.53 -17.03
CA ASN A 375 15.77 15.95 -16.72
C ASN A 375 14.47 16.72 -16.95
N GLU A 376 13.43 16.44 -16.16
CA GLU A 376 12.23 17.25 -16.15
C GLU A 376 12.46 18.53 -15.33
N ASP A 377 12.18 19.69 -15.94
CA ASP A 377 12.25 20.97 -15.25
C ASP A 377 10.95 21.18 -14.46
N TYR A 378 10.98 20.82 -13.18
CA TYR A 378 9.84 20.97 -12.27
C TYR A 378 9.59 22.43 -11.83
N GLY A 379 10.27 23.42 -12.45
CA GLY A 379 10.05 24.84 -12.15
C GLY A 379 10.52 25.29 -10.77
N ILE A 380 11.38 24.51 -10.12
CA ILE A 380 12.03 24.85 -8.84
C ILE A 380 13.50 25.19 -9.10
N SER A 381 13.94 26.35 -8.60
CA SER A 381 15.35 26.71 -8.68
C SER A 381 16.20 25.80 -7.76
N PRO A 382 17.44 25.44 -8.14
CA PRO A 382 18.32 24.64 -7.28
C PRO A 382 18.52 25.25 -5.88
N GLN A 383 18.45 26.58 -5.75
CA GLN A 383 18.55 27.27 -4.47
C GLN A 383 17.30 27.12 -3.59
N GLU A 384 16.11 27.12 -4.18
CA GLU A 384 14.86 26.82 -3.47
C GLU A 384 14.87 25.37 -2.99
N LEU A 385 15.23 24.43 -3.87
CA LEU A 385 15.34 23.02 -3.51
C LEU A 385 16.36 22.79 -2.39
N MET A 386 17.49 23.50 -2.40
CA MET A 386 18.50 23.38 -1.37
C MET A 386 18.10 23.93 0.00
N ASN A 387 17.14 24.86 0.06
CA ASN A 387 16.60 25.36 1.31
C ASN A 387 15.33 24.61 1.76
N SER A 388 14.83 23.67 0.95
CA SER A 388 13.63 22.89 1.23
C SER A 388 13.82 21.85 2.35
N LYS A 389 12.73 21.47 3.01
CA LYS A 389 12.66 20.35 3.95
C LYS A 389 12.86 18.98 3.31
N LEU A 390 12.93 18.90 1.98
CA LEU A 390 13.28 17.65 1.29
C LEU A 390 14.74 17.30 1.55
N ILE A 391 15.61 18.30 1.70
CA ILE A 391 17.02 18.15 1.98
C ILE A 391 17.26 18.19 3.49
N PRO A 392 17.96 17.19 4.09
CA PRO A 392 18.32 17.23 5.50
C PRO A 392 19.05 18.53 5.89
N GLU A 393 18.70 19.13 7.03
CA GLU A 393 19.30 20.39 7.51
C GLU A 393 20.83 20.37 7.51
N ARG A 394 21.42 19.21 7.84
CA ARG A 394 22.87 19.02 7.85
C ARG A 394 23.51 19.23 6.47
N ASN A 395 22.84 18.78 5.41
CA ASN A 395 23.30 18.97 4.04
C ASN A 395 23.17 20.45 3.65
N GLN A 396 22.10 21.13 4.09
CA GLN A 396 21.94 22.57 3.87
C GLN A 396 23.03 23.39 4.57
N GLN A 397 23.40 23.05 5.80
CA GLN A 397 24.49 23.69 6.53
C GLN A 397 25.82 23.53 5.79
N THR A 398 26.10 22.31 5.33
CA THR A 398 27.30 21.99 4.55
C THR A 398 27.33 22.79 3.25
N TYR A 399 26.20 22.93 2.56
CA TYR A 399 26.06 23.80 1.37
C TYR A 399 26.38 25.27 1.67
N ARG A 400 25.82 25.83 2.76
CA ARG A 400 26.10 27.20 3.18
C ARG A 400 27.58 27.42 3.54
N GLU A 401 28.23 26.41 4.09
CA GLU A 401 29.67 26.43 4.38
C GLU A 401 30.52 26.49 3.09
N ILE A 402 30.13 25.73 2.06
CA ILE A 402 30.77 25.78 0.73
C ILE A 402 30.63 27.18 0.12
N GLN A 403 29.43 27.77 0.17
CA GLN A 403 29.17 29.12 -0.32
C GLN A 403 29.98 30.18 0.43
N ARG A 404 30.10 30.04 1.75
CA ARG A 404 30.92 30.94 2.56
C ARG A 404 32.40 30.84 2.19
N ASN A 405 32.93 29.63 2.07
CA ASN A 405 34.33 29.40 1.70
C ASN A 405 34.65 29.95 0.29
N LYS A 406 33.71 29.90 -0.64
CA LYS A 406 33.82 30.55 -1.96
C LYS A 406 34.05 32.05 -1.82
N GLY A 407 33.20 32.72 -1.04
CA GLY A 407 33.29 34.16 -0.78
C GLY A 407 34.60 34.54 -0.07
N ASP A 408 35.04 33.71 0.88
CA ASP A 408 36.29 33.93 1.61
C ASP A 408 37.52 33.82 0.69
N ILE A 409 37.57 32.85 -0.24
CA ILE A 409 38.65 32.72 -1.24
C ILE A 409 38.68 33.96 -2.15
N GLN A 410 37.52 34.44 -2.61
CA GLN A 410 37.43 35.65 -3.44
C GLN A 410 37.92 36.88 -2.67
N LEU A 411 37.51 37.06 -1.43
CA LEU A 411 37.95 38.16 -0.57
C LEU A 411 39.47 38.13 -0.33
N ILE A 412 40.04 36.95 -0.05
CA ILE A 412 41.47 36.78 0.15
C ILE A 412 42.25 37.16 -1.11
N SER A 413 41.77 36.72 -2.27
CA SER A 413 42.40 37.06 -3.54
C SER A 413 42.34 38.55 -3.85
N ILE A 414 41.19 39.20 -3.66
CA ILE A 414 41.04 40.65 -3.86
C ILE A 414 41.98 41.42 -2.92
N ASN A 415 42.06 41.03 -1.65
CA ASN A 415 43.00 41.63 -0.70
C ASN A 415 44.46 41.41 -1.13
N GLY A 416 44.76 40.23 -1.68
CA GLY A 416 46.07 39.92 -2.26
C GLY A 416 46.41 40.80 -3.47
N ILE A 417 45.46 41.04 -4.37
CA ILE A 417 45.63 41.92 -5.54
C ILE A 417 45.82 43.38 -5.11
N ILE A 418 45.09 43.85 -4.10
CA ILE A 418 45.25 45.20 -3.54
C ILE A 418 46.65 45.36 -2.93
N LEU A 419 47.10 44.37 -2.13
CA LEU A 419 48.45 44.36 -1.55
C LEU A 419 49.54 44.31 -2.62
N ALA A 420 49.34 43.51 -3.68
CA ALA A 420 50.22 43.44 -4.84
C ALA A 420 50.29 44.78 -5.58
N THR A 421 49.18 45.51 -5.67
CA THR A 421 49.17 46.84 -6.32
C THR A 421 49.92 47.87 -5.48
N ASP A 422 49.81 47.82 -4.14
CA ASP A 422 50.55 48.67 -3.20
C ASP A 422 52.08 48.44 -3.25
N LEU A 423 52.52 47.25 -3.64
CA LEU A 423 53.94 46.90 -3.85
C LEU A 423 54.52 47.41 -5.18
N GLY A 424 53.75 48.11 -6.02
CA GLY A 424 54.22 48.71 -7.27
C GLY A 424 54.78 47.71 -8.29
N LYS A 425 55.86 48.05 -8.99
CA LYS A 425 56.47 47.19 -10.04
C LYS A 425 56.93 45.82 -9.52
N ALA A 426 57.25 45.71 -8.24
CA ALA A 426 57.61 44.47 -7.58
C ALA A 426 56.36 43.57 -7.40
N GLY A 427 55.23 44.18 -7.04
CA GLY A 427 53.98 43.48 -6.78
C GLY A 427 53.25 42.93 -8.02
N THR A 428 53.54 43.44 -9.22
CA THR A 428 52.93 42.97 -10.49
C THR A 428 53.08 41.47 -10.74
N SER A 429 54.11 40.82 -10.18
CA SER A 429 54.29 39.36 -10.31
C SER A 429 53.33 38.53 -9.46
N PHE A 430 52.64 39.10 -8.48
CA PHE A 430 51.67 38.39 -7.63
C PHE A 430 50.25 38.41 -8.18
N ILE A 431 49.91 39.39 -9.02
CA ILE A 431 48.55 39.50 -9.61
C ILE A 431 48.15 38.20 -10.34
N PRO A 432 48.99 37.59 -11.20
CA PRO A 432 48.65 36.34 -11.87
C PRO A 432 48.43 35.16 -10.90
N ILE A 433 49.14 35.14 -9.76
CA ILE A 433 49.03 34.08 -8.75
C ILE A 433 47.66 34.16 -8.06
N PHE A 434 47.24 35.36 -7.66
CA PHE A 434 45.93 35.58 -7.05
C PHE A 434 44.78 35.37 -8.04
N ASP A 435 44.94 35.80 -9.30
CA ASP A 435 43.97 35.51 -10.37
C ASP A 435 43.80 34.00 -10.60
N GLN A 436 44.92 33.25 -10.58
CA GLN A 436 44.89 31.79 -10.71
C GLN A 436 44.18 31.14 -9.51
N ILE A 437 44.46 31.58 -8.27
CA ILE A 437 43.74 31.11 -7.06
C ILE A 437 42.23 31.37 -7.18
N THR A 438 41.84 32.56 -7.63
CA THR A 438 40.43 32.93 -7.81
C THR A 438 39.76 32.07 -8.88
N THR A 439 40.44 31.87 -10.01
CA THR A 439 39.91 31.11 -11.14
C THR A 439 39.74 29.65 -10.78
N THR A 440 40.75 29.03 -10.15
CA THR A 440 40.68 27.65 -9.66
C THR A 440 39.61 27.51 -8.58
N GLY A 441 39.56 28.41 -7.59
CA GLY A 441 38.54 28.39 -6.54
C GLY A 441 37.12 28.51 -7.09
N ASN A 442 36.87 29.46 -8.00
CA ASN A 442 35.57 29.64 -8.63
C ASN A 442 35.16 28.44 -9.49
N SER A 443 36.08 27.87 -10.27
CA SER A 443 35.83 26.69 -11.10
C SER A 443 35.49 25.47 -10.24
N THR A 444 36.26 25.23 -9.18
CA THR A 444 35.99 24.12 -8.24
C THR A 444 34.65 24.29 -7.54
N THR A 445 34.37 25.46 -6.96
CA THR A 445 33.09 25.65 -6.26
C THR A 445 31.91 25.62 -7.22
N GLY A 446 32.07 26.13 -8.45
CA GLY A 446 31.05 26.01 -9.50
C GLY A 446 30.74 24.56 -9.85
N LYS A 447 31.76 23.70 -10.00
CA LYS A 447 31.53 22.27 -10.23
C LYS A 447 30.89 21.57 -9.03
N MET A 448 31.25 21.99 -7.83
CA MET A 448 30.62 21.49 -6.61
C MET A 448 29.14 21.86 -6.56
N GLU A 449 28.79 23.10 -6.92
CA GLU A 449 27.41 23.60 -7.04
C GLU A 449 26.60 22.84 -8.10
N GLU A 450 27.20 22.48 -9.22
CA GLU A 450 26.57 21.67 -10.27
C GLU A 450 26.21 20.27 -9.75
N LEU A 451 27.16 19.58 -9.12
CA LEU A 451 26.91 18.26 -8.51
C LEU A 451 25.87 18.32 -7.40
N LEU A 452 25.90 19.38 -6.61
CA LEU A 452 24.91 19.69 -5.59
C LEU A 452 23.51 19.80 -6.18
N SER A 453 23.37 20.55 -7.28
CA SER A 453 22.12 20.71 -8.00
C SER A 453 21.62 19.37 -8.55
N GLU A 454 22.49 18.62 -9.22
CA GLU A 454 22.18 17.29 -9.77
C GLU A 454 21.68 16.33 -8.68
N MET A 455 22.42 16.21 -7.58
CA MET A 455 22.06 15.28 -6.50
C MET A 455 20.79 15.72 -5.75
N SER A 456 20.49 17.02 -5.73
CA SER A 456 19.24 17.53 -5.17
C SER A 456 18.07 17.19 -6.08
N SER A 457 18.24 17.35 -7.39
CA SER A 457 17.26 16.94 -8.40
C SER A 457 16.95 15.45 -8.32
N ASP A 458 17.99 14.60 -8.24
CA ASP A 458 17.81 13.17 -8.04
C ASP A 458 16.97 12.87 -6.79
N MET A 459 17.17 13.64 -5.71
CA MET A 459 16.44 13.41 -4.47
C MET A 459 15.00 13.89 -4.54
N LEU A 460 14.73 15.00 -5.24
CA LEU A 460 13.37 15.45 -5.55
C LEU A 460 12.62 14.36 -6.31
N GLU A 461 13.23 13.83 -7.36
CA GLU A 461 12.63 12.80 -8.19
C GLU A 461 12.40 11.49 -7.47
N GLN A 462 13.32 11.07 -6.61
CA GLN A 462 13.10 9.93 -5.72
C GLN A 462 11.89 10.14 -4.80
N ASN A 463 11.68 11.37 -4.29
CA ASN A 463 10.50 11.69 -3.49
C ASN A 463 9.23 11.70 -4.34
N LEU A 464 9.27 12.26 -5.55
CA LEU A 464 8.14 12.28 -6.48
C LEU A 464 7.69 10.86 -6.84
N LYS A 465 8.62 9.99 -7.23
CA LYS A 465 8.36 8.58 -7.50
C LYS A 465 7.86 7.82 -6.27
N ALA A 466 8.34 8.18 -5.08
CA ALA A 466 7.81 7.63 -3.83
C ALA A 466 6.34 8.02 -3.61
N LEU A 467 5.99 9.30 -3.80
CA LEU A 467 4.62 9.79 -3.67
C LEU A 467 3.70 9.17 -4.72
N GLU A 468 4.18 8.99 -5.94
CA GLU A 468 3.47 8.28 -7.01
C GLU A 468 3.15 6.84 -6.58
N ASN A 469 4.15 6.11 -6.08
CA ASN A 469 3.96 4.77 -5.54
C ASN A 469 2.99 4.75 -4.36
N PHE A 470 3.06 5.73 -3.44
CA PHE A 470 2.12 5.81 -2.32
C PHE A 470 0.69 6.11 -2.76
N SER A 471 0.51 6.95 -3.79
CA SER A 471 -0.79 7.27 -4.36
C SER A 471 -1.38 6.05 -5.06
N LYS A 472 -0.56 5.32 -5.82
CA LYS A 472 -0.95 4.06 -6.44
C LYS A 472 -1.36 3.01 -5.40
N GLN A 473 -0.57 2.88 -4.33
CA GLN A 473 -0.90 2.00 -3.20
C GLN A 473 -2.25 2.37 -2.57
N ALA A 474 -2.50 3.66 -2.36
CA ALA A 474 -3.76 4.13 -1.81
C ALA A 474 -4.95 3.80 -2.72
N ILE A 475 -4.87 4.03 -4.04
CA ILE A 475 -5.99 3.76 -4.94
C ILE A 475 -6.27 2.26 -5.12
N ASP A 476 -5.22 1.45 -5.26
CA ASP A 476 -5.36 -0.01 -5.41
C ASP A 476 -5.93 -0.65 -4.12
N LEU A 477 -5.60 -0.11 -2.94
CA LEU A 477 -6.16 -0.56 -1.65
C LEU A 477 -7.66 -0.32 -1.57
N ILE A 478 -8.13 0.86 -1.95
CA ILE A 478 -9.55 1.17 -1.87
C ILE A 478 -10.34 0.42 -2.94
N ASP A 479 -9.82 0.28 -4.16
CA ASP A 479 -10.49 -0.48 -5.23
C ASP A 479 -10.72 -1.95 -4.85
N ARG A 480 -9.76 -2.57 -4.16
CA ARG A 480 -9.91 -3.93 -3.63
C ARG A 480 -11.02 -4.03 -2.60
N ASN A 481 -11.04 -3.11 -1.64
CA ASN A 481 -12.09 -3.11 -0.62
C ASN A 481 -13.47 -2.91 -1.28
N LEU A 482 -13.59 -1.94 -2.19
CA LEU A 482 -14.83 -1.68 -2.92
C LEU A 482 -15.28 -2.85 -3.80
N PHE A 483 -14.35 -3.62 -4.38
CA PHE A 483 -14.67 -4.85 -5.12
C PHE A 483 -15.40 -5.85 -4.22
N GLU A 484 -14.93 -6.07 -3.00
CA GLU A 484 -15.57 -6.98 -2.05
C GLU A 484 -16.92 -6.47 -1.61
N ARG A 485 -17.04 -5.16 -1.35
CA ARG A 485 -18.32 -4.53 -1.02
C ARG A 485 -19.34 -4.65 -2.15
N ALA A 486 -18.88 -4.57 -3.39
CA ALA A 486 -19.72 -4.85 -4.56
C ALA A 486 -20.12 -6.33 -4.63
N ALA A 487 -19.28 -7.27 -4.17
CA ALA A 487 -19.63 -8.68 -4.06
C ALA A 487 -20.65 -8.93 -2.94
N ASP A 488 -20.47 -8.29 -1.78
CA ASP A 488 -21.34 -8.38 -0.62
C ASP A 488 -22.78 -7.97 -0.97
N VAL A 489 -22.95 -6.83 -1.64
CA VAL A 489 -24.30 -6.37 -2.03
C VAL A 489 -25.00 -7.31 -3.01
N ARG A 490 -24.26 -7.86 -3.99
CA ARG A 490 -24.80 -8.83 -4.95
C ARG A 490 -25.23 -10.11 -4.26
N TRP A 491 -24.38 -10.62 -3.36
CA TRP A 491 -24.67 -11.84 -2.62
C TRP A 491 -25.85 -11.65 -1.65
N TRP A 492 -25.80 -10.64 -0.78
CA TRP A 492 -26.81 -10.42 0.25
C TRP A 492 -28.18 -10.08 -0.35
N SER A 493 -28.25 -9.43 -1.52
CA SER A 493 -29.53 -9.18 -2.19
C SER A 493 -30.32 -10.46 -2.55
N THR A 494 -29.66 -11.62 -2.55
CA THR A 494 -30.27 -12.93 -2.82
C THR A 494 -30.59 -13.74 -1.56
N ASP A 495 -30.44 -13.18 -0.35
CA ASP A 495 -30.78 -13.90 0.90
C ASP A 495 -32.29 -14.18 0.97
N HIS A 496 -32.61 -15.42 1.35
CA HIS A 496 -33.99 -15.89 1.49
C HIS A 496 -34.85 -15.03 2.42
N ALA A 497 -34.28 -14.51 3.50
CA ALA A 497 -35.00 -13.71 4.47
C ALA A 497 -35.49 -12.39 3.87
N PHE A 498 -34.81 -11.89 2.83
CA PHE A 498 -35.08 -10.57 2.27
C PHE A 498 -36.18 -10.62 1.20
N TRP A 499 -36.07 -11.53 0.24
CA TRP A 499 -37.10 -11.65 -0.79
C TRP A 499 -38.41 -12.24 -0.24
N GLU A 500 -38.35 -13.18 0.72
CA GLU A 500 -39.56 -13.74 1.36
C GLU A 500 -40.31 -12.65 2.15
N ALA A 501 -39.58 -11.79 2.86
CA ALA A 501 -40.17 -10.65 3.56
C ALA A 501 -40.85 -9.65 2.62
N LEU A 502 -40.26 -9.37 1.45
CA LEU A 502 -40.85 -8.49 0.45
C LEU A 502 -42.04 -9.12 -0.29
N GLN A 503 -42.07 -10.44 -0.47
CA GLN A 503 -43.20 -11.14 -1.08
C GLN A 503 -44.41 -11.23 -0.15
N GLU A 504 -44.18 -11.63 1.12
CA GLU A 504 -45.26 -11.79 2.09
C GLU A 504 -45.75 -10.46 2.65
N GLY A 505 -44.85 -9.49 2.83
CA GLY A 505 -45.17 -8.14 3.31
C GLY A 505 -45.69 -8.09 4.75
N THR A 506 -45.36 -9.09 5.59
CA THR A 506 -45.81 -9.16 7.00
C THR A 506 -44.77 -8.57 7.96
N ASP A 507 -45.23 -7.94 9.04
CA ASP A 507 -44.36 -7.37 10.07
C ASP A 507 -43.43 -8.40 10.72
N GLU A 508 -43.90 -9.65 10.85
CA GLU A 508 -43.10 -10.75 11.41
C GLU A 508 -41.92 -11.12 10.51
N LYS A 509 -42.13 -11.18 9.18
CA LYS A 509 -41.05 -11.43 8.23
C LYS A 509 -40.09 -10.26 8.12
N PHE A 510 -40.56 -9.01 8.17
CA PHE A 510 -39.68 -7.86 8.24
C PHE A 510 -38.82 -7.84 9.52
N GLU A 511 -39.34 -8.33 10.64
CA GLU A 511 -38.54 -8.51 11.86
C GLU A 511 -37.47 -9.59 11.68
N GLN A 512 -37.79 -10.70 11.01
CA GLN A 512 -36.81 -11.74 10.68
C GLN A 512 -35.71 -11.21 9.75
N ALA A 513 -36.08 -10.44 8.72
CA ALA A 513 -35.12 -9.78 7.84
C ALA A 513 -34.24 -8.77 8.60
N ALA A 514 -34.81 -7.96 9.51
CA ALA A 514 -34.06 -7.02 10.35
C ALA A 514 -33.06 -7.74 11.27
N LYS A 515 -33.46 -8.85 11.91
CA LYS A 515 -32.54 -9.69 12.69
C LYS A 515 -31.40 -10.25 11.84
N ARG A 516 -31.72 -10.74 10.64
CA ARG A 516 -30.73 -11.25 9.68
C ARG A 516 -29.73 -10.14 9.29
N LEU A 517 -30.21 -8.94 8.97
CA LEU A 517 -29.35 -7.77 8.70
C LEU A 517 -28.49 -7.38 9.92
N GLY A 518 -29.05 -7.46 11.13
CA GLY A 518 -28.31 -7.19 12.37
C GLY A 518 -27.12 -8.13 12.58
N ILE A 519 -27.30 -9.43 12.29
CA ILE A 519 -26.22 -10.44 12.35
C ILE A 519 -25.14 -10.15 11.31
N ILE A 520 -25.53 -9.80 10.07
CA ILE A 520 -24.59 -9.39 9.02
C ILE A 520 -23.78 -8.19 9.49
N ASN A 521 -24.45 -7.12 9.91
CA ASN A 521 -23.77 -5.89 10.33
C ASN A 521 -22.84 -6.14 11.53
N ALA A 522 -23.24 -6.94 12.52
CA ALA A 522 -22.39 -7.27 13.66
C ALA A 522 -21.12 -8.04 13.29
N SER A 523 -21.10 -8.74 12.16
CA SER A 523 -19.95 -9.52 11.69
C SER A 523 -18.90 -8.69 10.94
N TYR A 524 -19.23 -7.45 10.56
CA TYR A 524 -18.37 -6.57 9.77
C TYR A 524 -18.39 -5.16 10.35
N THR A 525 -17.26 -4.73 10.91
CA THR A 525 -17.13 -3.44 11.62
C THR A 525 -17.19 -2.21 10.69
N MET A 526 -17.16 -2.40 9.38
CA MET A 526 -17.10 -1.33 8.36
C MET A 526 -18.47 -0.80 7.93
N TYR A 527 -19.57 -1.48 8.26
CA TYR A 527 -20.91 -1.05 7.87
C TYR A 527 -21.56 -0.21 8.97
N ARG A 528 -22.17 0.90 8.57
CA ARG A 528 -22.91 1.74 9.50
C ARG A 528 -24.34 1.24 9.67
N ASP A 529 -25.04 0.97 8.58
CA ASP A 529 -26.36 0.34 8.59
C ASP A 529 -26.59 -0.43 7.28
N LEU A 530 -27.50 -1.40 7.32
CA LEU A 530 -28.01 -2.12 6.16
C LEU A 530 -29.53 -1.91 6.13
N VAL A 531 -30.10 -1.54 4.99
CA VAL A 531 -31.54 -1.28 4.87
C VAL A 531 -32.16 -2.04 3.71
N ILE A 532 -33.42 -2.43 3.87
CA ILE A 532 -34.24 -2.96 2.79
C ILE A 532 -35.36 -1.96 2.52
N ALA A 533 -35.46 -1.51 1.28
CA ALA A 533 -36.54 -0.68 0.78
C ALA A 533 -37.49 -1.50 -0.10
N ASP A 534 -38.79 -1.31 0.06
CA ASP A 534 -39.81 -1.89 -0.82
C ASP A 534 -39.82 -1.24 -2.20
N SER A 535 -40.60 -1.78 -3.14
CA SER A 535 -40.79 -1.22 -4.48
C SER A 535 -41.32 0.23 -4.52
N ASN A 536 -41.84 0.77 -3.42
CA ASN A 536 -42.31 2.15 -3.31
C ASN A 536 -41.26 3.09 -2.68
N GLY A 537 -40.08 2.58 -2.34
CA GLY A 537 -39.02 3.33 -1.68
C GLY A 537 -39.22 3.49 -0.17
N ARG A 538 -40.09 2.71 0.47
CA ARG A 538 -40.25 2.71 1.94
C ARG A 538 -39.28 1.74 2.58
N ILE A 539 -38.57 2.17 3.62
CA ILE A 539 -37.67 1.29 4.36
C ILE A 539 -38.51 0.36 5.25
N VAL A 540 -38.40 -0.95 5.01
CA VAL A 540 -39.18 -1.99 5.69
C VAL A 540 -38.39 -2.72 6.77
N ALA A 541 -37.08 -2.87 6.58
CA ALA A 541 -36.17 -3.49 7.53
C ALA A 541 -34.83 -2.75 7.55
N ASN A 542 -34.17 -2.76 8.70
CA ASN A 542 -32.84 -2.20 8.87
C ASN A 542 -32.04 -3.00 9.92
N SER A 543 -30.71 -2.89 9.91
CA SER A 543 -29.84 -3.66 10.80
C SER A 543 -29.77 -3.09 12.22
N LYS A 544 -29.74 -1.76 12.37
CA LYS A 544 -29.65 -1.09 13.68
C LYS A 544 -31.01 -0.72 14.25
N SER A 545 -31.40 -1.36 15.34
CA SER A 545 -32.69 -1.10 16.01
C SER A 545 -32.88 0.37 16.43
N GLU A 546 -31.79 1.09 16.74
CA GLU A 546 -31.78 2.49 17.14
C GLU A 546 -32.30 3.45 16.05
N ASN A 547 -32.01 3.16 14.77
CA ASN A 547 -32.40 4.00 13.64
C ASN A 547 -33.80 3.65 13.07
N ARG A 548 -34.43 2.60 13.59
CA ARG A 548 -35.62 1.99 13.01
C ARG A 548 -36.80 2.95 12.93
N ASP A 549 -37.04 3.76 13.96
CA ASP A 549 -38.17 4.70 14.00
C ASP A 549 -37.98 5.92 13.08
N LYS A 550 -36.73 6.33 12.85
CA LYS A 550 -36.36 7.40 11.90
C LYS A 550 -36.53 6.89 10.47
N LEU A 551 -35.89 5.76 10.15
CA LEU A 551 -35.82 5.22 8.79
C LEU A 551 -37.18 4.73 8.28
N LYS A 552 -38.03 4.14 9.13
CA LYS A 552 -39.41 3.73 8.74
C LYS A 552 -40.29 4.89 8.24
N ARG A 553 -39.97 6.14 8.60
CA ARG A 553 -40.71 7.34 8.17
C ARG A 553 -40.14 7.97 6.91
N MET A 554 -38.97 7.52 6.45
CA MET A 554 -38.29 8.06 5.28
C MET A 554 -38.72 7.33 4.01
N ASN A 555 -38.71 8.06 2.89
CA ASN A 555 -38.92 7.49 1.57
C ASN A 555 -37.67 7.78 0.73
N VAL A 556 -37.06 6.73 0.20
CA VAL A 556 -35.82 6.77 -0.59
C VAL A 556 -36.06 6.67 -2.09
N SER A 557 -37.31 6.74 -2.56
CA SER A 557 -37.68 6.63 -4.00
C SER A 557 -36.97 7.65 -4.90
N GLU A 558 -36.63 8.81 -4.37
CA GLU A 558 -35.93 9.87 -5.09
C GLU A 558 -34.40 9.72 -5.06
N GLN A 559 -33.86 8.86 -4.20
CA GLN A 559 -32.42 8.65 -4.06
C GLN A 559 -31.85 7.91 -5.26
N SER A 560 -30.64 8.27 -5.66
CA SER A 560 -30.02 7.73 -6.89
C SER A 560 -29.76 6.23 -6.77
N TRP A 561 -29.28 5.77 -5.61
CA TRP A 561 -29.04 4.35 -5.35
C TRP A 561 -30.33 3.53 -5.45
N PHE A 562 -31.46 4.03 -4.95
CA PHE A 562 -32.73 3.30 -5.02
C PHE A 562 -33.22 3.14 -6.47
N ARG A 563 -33.14 4.22 -7.26
CA ARG A 563 -33.53 4.19 -8.68
C ARG A 563 -32.65 3.23 -9.49
N GLN A 564 -31.35 3.23 -9.23
CA GLN A 564 -30.42 2.27 -9.83
C GLN A 564 -30.75 0.84 -9.40
N GLY A 565 -30.99 0.61 -8.11
CA GLY A 565 -31.37 -0.70 -7.56
C GLY A 565 -32.63 -1.28 -8.17
N MET A 566 -33.65 -0.46 -8.42
CA MET A 566 -34.90 -0.89 -9.07
C MET A 566 -34.75 -1.20 -10.56
N GLN A 567 -33.67 -0.74 -11.21
CA GLN A 567 -33.35 -1.04 -12.61
C GLN A 567 -32.53 -2.32 -12.78
N ILE A 568 -32.01 -2.90 -11.68
CA ILE A 568 -31.23 -4.14 -11.71
C ILE A 568 -32.14 -5.30 -12.12
N SER A 569 -31.80 -6.00 -13.20
CA SER A 569 -32.59 -7.15 -13.67
C SER A 569 -31.89 -8.49 -13.45
N ARG A 570 -30.61 -8.47 -13.05
CA ARG A 570 -29.77 -9.65 -12.81
C ARG A 570 -29.05 -9.52 -11.48
N SER A 571 -28.93 -10.60 -10.71
CA SER A 571 -28.27 -10.60 -9.40
C SER A 571 -26.78 -10.22 -9.45
N VAL A 572 -26.16 -10.31 -10.63
CA VAL A 572 -24.76 -9.91 -10.86
C VAL A 572 -24.57 -8.38 -11.00
N GLN A 573 -25.65 -7.62 -11.16
CA GLN A 573 -25.58 -6.16 -11.28
C GLN A 573 -25.68 -5.51 -9.89
N PHE A 574 -25.05 -4.36 -9.75
CA PHE A 574 -25.13 -3.52 -8.55
C PHE A 574 -25.18 -2.06 -8.98
N GLY A 575 -25.70 -1.20 -8.11
CA GLY A 575 -25.64 0.25 -8.25
C GLY A 575 -24.79 0.85 -7.14
N VAL A 576 -24.23 2.02 -7.41
CA VAL A 576 -23.43 2.77 -6.44
C VAL A 576 -23.88 4.23 -6.46
N GLN A 577 -24.01 4.80 -5.28
CA GLN A 577 -24.05 6.24 -5.08
C GLN A 577 -22.72 6.64 -4.42
N ASP A 578 -21.99 7.49 -5.13
CA ASP A 578 -20.70 8.04 -4.70
C ASP A 578 -20.85 8.81 -3.37
N VAL A 579 -19.72 9.10 -2.71
CA VAL A 579 -19.66 9.72 -1.38
C VAL A 579 -20.45 11.03 -1.38
N CYS A 580 -21.51 11.06 -0.58
CA CYS A 580 -22.38 12.22 -0.45
C CYS A 580 -22.93 12.37 0.98
N ASP A 581 -23.37 13.59 1.29
CA ASP A 581 -24.17 13.86 2.47
C ASP A 581 -25.43 13.00 2.44
N SER A 582 -25.69 12.27 3.52
CA SER A 582 -26.83 11.38 3.61
C SER A 582 -27.69 11.75 4.82
N ASP A 583 -28.87 12.34 4.55
CA ASP A 583 -29.90 12.61 5.57
C ASP A 583 -30.34 11.33 6.32
N LEU A 584 -30.12 10.15 5.70
CA LEU A 584 -30.41 8.85 6.30
C LEU A 584 -29.49 8.61 7.50
N GLU A 585 -28.21 8.97 7.39
CA GLU A 585 -27.19 8.72 8.41
C GLU A 585 -26.89 9.94 9.30
N ASN A 586 -27.33 11.15 8.91
CA ASN A 586 -26.95 12.43 9.54
C ASN A 586 -25.43 12.70 9.50
N GLU A 587 -24.74 12.24 8.46
CA GLU A 587 -23.28 12.41 8.31
C GLU A 587 -22.94 12.94 6.91
N GLU A 588 -21.78 13.60 6.81
CA GLU A 588 -21.32 14.33 5.62
C GLU A 588 -20.61 13.41 4.58
N THR A 589 -20.40 12.13 4.90
CA THR A 589 -19.61 11.21 4.07
C THR A 589 -20.15 9.77 4.09
N SER A 590 -21.25 9.52 3.37
CA SER A 590 -21.77 8.15 3.19
C SER A 590 -21.54 7.66 1.78
N LEU A 591 -20.90 6.50 1.64
CA LEU A 591 -20.89 5.72 0.39
C LEU A 591 -22.01 4.69 0.45
N ILE A 592 -22.78 4.51 -0.62
CA ILE A 592 -23.94 3.62 -0.63
C ILE A 592 -23.87 2.65 -1.82
N TYR A 593 -23.85 1.36 -1.53
CA TYR A 593 -24.03 0.32 -2.53
C TYR A 593 -25.45 -0.22 -2.48
N CYS A 594 -25.99 -0.57 -3.64
CA CYS A 594 -27.32 -1.15 -3.73
C CYS A 594 -27.41 -2.37 -4.64
N GLY A 595 -28.25 -3.31 -4.22
CA GLY A 595 -28.57 -4.53 -4.96
C GLY A 595 -30.07 -4.71 -5.08
N GLY A 596 -30.53 -5.19 -6.24
CA GLY A 596 -31.94 -5.48 -6.48
C GLY A 596 -32.31 -6.82 -5.84
N ILE A 597 -33.31 -6.82 -4.96
CA ILE A 597 -33.84 -8.06 -4.38
C ILE A 597 -34.86 -8.64 -5.36
N LEU A 598 -34.48 -9.74 -6.01
CA LEU A 598 -35.25 -10.41 -7.06
C LEU A 598 -36.22 -11.43 -6.46
N GLU A 599 -37.33 -11.64 -7.17
CA GLU A 599 -38.34 -12.65 -6.83
C GLU A 599 -37.73 -14.06 -6.70
N ASP A 600 -38.12 -14.78 -5.64
CA ASP A 600 -37.63 -16.12 -5.26
C ASP A 600 -36.08 -16.25 -5.18
N GLY A 601 -35.35 -15.14 -5.07
CA GLY A 601 -33.89 -15.14 -5.12
C GLY A 601 -33.32 -15.62 -6.47
N GLN A 602 -34.09 -15.51 -7.55
CA GLN A 602 -33.64 -15.94 -8.88
C GLN A 602 -32.49 -15.06 -9.39
N ARG A 603 -31.64 -15.63 -10.26
CA ARG A 603 -30.53 -14.89 -10.89
C ARG A 603 -31.01 -13.77 -11.82
N GLU A 604 -32.21 -13.92 -12.38
CA GLU A 604 -32.88 -12.94 -13.24
C GLU A 604 -34.37 -12.95 -12.93
N GLY A 605 -34.99 -11.78 -12.84
CA GLY A 605 -36.40 -11.72 -12.49
C GLY A 605 -36.91 -10.31 -12.22
N LYS A 606 -38.09 -10.24 -11.62
CA LYS A 606 -38.70 -8.97 -11.19
C LYS A 606 -38.07 -8.54 -9.86
N VAL A 607 -37.69 -7.26 -9.76
CA VAL A 607 -37.25 -6.65 -8.51
C VAL A 607 -38.44 -6.38 -7.60
N LEU A 608 -38.38 -6.91 -6.38
CA LEU A 608 -39.39 -6.69 -5.34
C LEU A 608 -39.06 -5.48 -4.46
N GLY A 609 -37.76 -5.18 -4.32
CA GLY A 609 -37.23 -4.09 -3.52
C GLY A 609 -35.72 -3.97 -3.67
N VAL A 610 -35.10 -3.09 -2.88
CA VAL A 610 -33.66 -2.78 -2.98
C VAL A 610 -33.01 -2.95 -1.62
N LEU A 611 -31.88 -3.66 -1.60
CA LEU A 611 -30.94 -3.69 -0.47
C LEU A 611 -29.99 -2.50 -0.62
N GLY A 612 -29.93 -1.62 0.39
CA GLY A 612 -28.96 -0.54 0.49
C GLY A 612 -27.97 -0.81 1.62
N ILE A 613 -26.69 -0.69 1.33
CA ILE A 613 -25.60 -0.89 2.26
C ILE A 613 -24.90 0.44 2.47
N PHE A 614 -24.87 0.92 3.71
CA PHE A 614 -24.25 2.18 4.06
C PHE A 614 -22.90 1.96 4.73
N PHE A 615 -21.89 2.57 4.16
CA PHE A 615 -20.50 2.41 4.57
C PHE A 615 -20.07 3.52 5.50
N ASP A 616 -19.30 3.14 6.51
CA ASP A 616 -18.54 4.10 7.27
C ASP A 616 -17.27 4.50 6.50
N TRP A 617 -17.43 5.49 5.62
CA TRP A 617 -16.39 5.93 4.69
C TRP A 617 -15.13 6.41 5.43
N GLU A 618 -15.29 7.17 6.50
CA GLU A 618 -14.15 7.73 7.26
C GLU A 618 -13.34 6.64 7.94
N ASN A 619 -14.01 5.72 8.64
CA ASN A 619 -13.34 4.61 9.33
C ASN A 619 -12.65 3.66 8.35
N LEU A 620 -13.18 3.49 7.14
CA LEU A 620 -12.56 2.67 6.12
C LEU A 620 -11.30 3.33 5.54
N VAL A 621 -11.38 4.62 5.24
CA VAL A 621 -10.42 5.31 4.36
C VAL A 621 -9.26 5.92 5.12
N PHE A 622 -9.50 6.44 6.32
CA PHE A 622 -8.47 7.10 7.11
C PHE A 622 -7.26 6.20 7.38
N PRO A 623 -7.42 4.92 7.80
CA PRO A 623 -6.27 4.02 8.01
C PRO A 623 -5.50 3.69 6.72
N ILE A 624 -6.17 3.68 5.57
CA ILE A 624 -5.53 3.46 4.25
C ILE A 624 -4.64 4.65 3.92
N LEU A 625 -5.18 5.87 3.99
CA LEU A 625 -4.45 7.09 3.70
C LEU A 625 -3.28 7.29 4.68
N GLU A 626 -3.51 7.09 5.98
CA GLU A 626 -2.46 7.22 7.01
C GLU A 626 -1.32 6.20 6.82
N GLY A 627 -1.65 4.99 6.36
CA GLY A 627 -0.68 3.96 6.01
C GLY A 627 0.18 4.34 4.79
N CYS A 628 -0.37 5.10 3.85
CA CYS A 628 0.31 5.55 2.63
C CYS A 628 1.06 6.88 2.80
N LEU A 629 1.08 7.49 3.99
CA LEU A 629 1.83 8.71 4.22
C LEU A 629 3.35 8.46 4.23
N PRO A 630 4.15 9.37 3.66
CA PRO A 630 5.60 9.28 3.73
C PRO A 630 6.07 9.36 5.19
N ARG A 631 6.95 8.44 5.59
CA ARG A 631 7.54 8.40 6.94
C ARG A 631 9.05 8.61 6.87
N ILE A 632 9.60 9.31 7.86
CA ILE A 632 11.05 9.43 8.07
C ILE A 632 11.33 8.97 9.50
N LYS A 633 12.17 7.94 9.65
CA LYS A 633 12.47 7.32 10.96
C LYS A 633 11.23 6.82 11.73
N GLY A 634 10.17 6.44 11.00
CA GLY A 634 8.92 5.92 11.58
C GLY A 634 7.85 6.98 11.86
N GLU A 635 8.20 8.27 11.83
CA GLU A 635 7.26 9.38 12.01
C GLU A 635 6.74 9.89 10.67
N VAL A 636 5.46 10.27 10.62
CA VAL A 636 4.86 10.92 9.45
C VAL A 636 5.57 12.24 9.19
N VAL A 637 5.88 12.52 7.93
CA VAL A 637 6.51 13.79 7.55
C VAL A 637 5.58 14.95 7.87
N ASP A 638 6.11 15.95 8.59
CA ASP A 638 5.38 17.16 8.96
C ASP A 638 4.77 17.86 7.73
N GLY A 639 3.47 18.15 7.79
CA GLY A 639 2.66 18.73 6.72
C GLY A 639 2.39 17.80 5.52
N GLY A 640 2.81 16.54 5.56
CA GLY A 640 2.43 15.54 4.57
C GLY A 640 0.95 15.17 4.70
N ALA A 641 0.25 15.11 3.57
CA ALA A 641 -1.17 14.78 3.53
C ALA A 641 -1.47 13.80 2.40
N ALA A 642 -2.51 13.00 2.59
CA ALA A 642 -3.05 12.13 1.56
C ALA A 642 -4.56 12.32 1.48
N PHE A 643 -5.11 12.37 0.26
CA PHE A 643 -6.53 12.60 0.04
C PHE A 643 -7.01 11.92 -1.25
N TYR A 644 -8.30 11.57 -1.27
CA TYR A 644 -8.97 11.04 -2.45
C TYR A 644 -9.87 12.11 -3.08
N VAL A 645 -9.97 12.05 -4.40
CA VAL A 645 -10.79 12.94 -5.20
C VAL A 645 -11.70 12.12 -6.10
N ASN A 646 -12.99 12.51 -6.19
CA ASN A 646 -13.96 11.86 -7.07
C ASN A 646 -13.87 12.36 -8.53
N ASP A 647 -14.73 11.82 -9.40
CA ASP A 647 -14.79 12.19 -10.83
C ASP A 647 -15.20 13.66 -11.06
N GLU A 648 -15.78 14.33 -10.06
CA GLU A 648 -16.09 15.78 -10.10
C GLU A 648 -14.93 16.65 -9.59
N HIS A 649 -13.77 16.06 -9.31
CA HIS A 649 -12.59 16.71 -8.74
C HIS A 649 -12.78 17.27 -7.32
N LYS A 650 -13.75 16.73 -6.56
CA LYS A 650 -13.97 17.08 -5.16
C LYS A 650 -13.27 16.11 -4.22
N VAL A 651 -12.68 16.64 -3.15
CA VAL A 651 -12.09 15.83 -2.09
C VAL A 651 -13.18 15.05 -1.37
N ILE A 652 -13.05 13.72 -1.34
CA ILE A 652 -13.99 12.81 -0.66
C ILE A 652 -13.41 12.27 0.66
N ALA A 653 -12.10 12.28 0.83
CA ALA A 653 -11.44 11.91 2.09
C ALA A 653 -10.06 12.56 2.17
N THR A 654 -9.59 12.84 3.38
CA THR A 654 -8.34 13.57 3.64
C THR A 654 -7.74 13.18 4.98
N THR A 655 -6.42 13.17 5.09
CA THR A 655 -5.70 13.10 6.38
C THR A 655 -5.44 14.48 6.99
N ASP A 656 -5.63 15.55 6.21
CA ASP A 656 -5.41 16.94 6.61
C ASP A 656 -6.61 17.79 6.21
N SER A 657 -7.58 17.85 7.12
CA SER A 657 -8.82 18.61 6.95
C SER A 657 -8.64 20.13 7.09
N GLU A 658 -7.49 20.60 7.58
CA GLU A 658 -7.21 22.03 7.67
C GLU A 658 -6.85 22.60 6.29
N ASN A 659 -6.00 21.89 5.54
CA ASN A 659 -5.53 22.31 4.22
C ASN A 659 -6.37 21.79 3.05
N PHE A 660 -6.94 20.59 3.17
CA PHE A 660 -7.73 19.94 2.11
C PHE A 660 -9.08 19.51 2.68
N LYS A 661 -10.10 20.36 2.55
CA LYS A 661 -11.44 20.08 3.12
C LYS A 661 -12.24 19.13 2.26
N ILE A 662 -13.08 18.31 2.89
CA ILE A 662 -14.06 17.48 2.20
C ILE A 662 -15.00 18.38 1.38
N GLY A 663 -15.31 17.98 0.15
CA GLY A 663 -16.12 18.73 -0.82
C GLY A 663 -15.38 19.87 -1.55
N GLN A 664 -14.14 20.19 -1.17
CA GLN A 664 -13.33 21.20 -1.85
C GLN A 664 -12.84 20.69 -3.21
N VAL A 665 -12.88 21.56 -4.23
CA VAL A 665 -12.18 21.31 -5.50
C VAL A 665 -10.75 21.82 -5.37
N VAL A 666 -9.78 20.91 -5.52
CA VAL A 666 -8.35 21.25 -5.41
C VAL A 666 -7.82 21.59 -6.81
N ASN A 667 -7.20 22.76 -6.95
CA ASN A 667 -6.53 23.15 -8.20
C ASN A 667 -5.22 22.39 -8.35
N LEU A 668 -5.29 21.22 -8.97
CA LEU A 668 -4.13 20.37 -9.28
C LEU A 668 -3.55 20.70 -10.67
N PRO A 669 -2.27 20.39 -10.92
CA PRO A 669 -1.68 20.47 -12.25
C PRO A 669 -2.45 19.59 -13.25
N ALA A 670 -2.49 20.01 -14.53
CA ALA A 670 -3.22 19.29 -15.58
C ALA A 670 -2.77 17.83 -15.73
N GLU A 671 -1.48 17.56 -15.54
CA GLU A 671 -0.85 16.23 -15.59
C GLU A 671 -1.33 15.31 -14.47
N ASN A 672 -1.69 15.87 -13.31
CA ASN A 672 -2.22 15.12 -12.17
C ASN A 672 -3.75 15.03 -12.17
N LEU A 673 -4.42 15.87 -12.96
CA LEU A 673 -5.87 15.96 -13.06
C LEU A 673 -6.43 15.07 -14.18
N HIS A 674 -5.76 15.04 -15.33
CA HIS A 674 -6.20 14.34 -16.54
C HIS A 674 -5.45 13.02 -16.72
N LEU A 675 -5.54 12.17 -15.70
CA LEU A 675 -5.00 10.81 -15.74
C LEU A 675 -5.97 9.87 -16.44
N GLU A 676 -5.45 8.96 -17.27
CA GLU A 676 -6.20 7.80 -17.78
C GLU A 676 -6.29 6.69 -16.71
N ALA A 677 -7.14 5.69 -16.92
CA ALA A 677 -7.32 4.59 -15.97
C ALA A 677 -6.00 3.83 -15.71
N GLY A 678 -5.56 3.77 -14.45
CA GLY A 678 -4.30 3.15 -14.05
C GLY A 678 -3.04 3.99 -14.25
N GLU A 679 -3.19 5.20 -14.80
CA GLU A 679 -2.09 6.14 -14.95
C GLU A 679 -1.74 6.78 -13.61
N SER A 680 -0.44 7.02 -13.44
CA SER A 680 0.09 7.76 -12.31
C SER A 680 0.98 8.88 -12.81
N ALA A 681 0.97 10.00 -12.10
CA ALA A 681 1.83 11.13 -12.38
C ALA A 681 2.34 11.73 -11.08
N SER A 682 3.48 12.40 -11.16
CA SER A 682 4.04 13.17 -10.07
C SER A 682 4.36 14.58 -10.55
N GLY A 683 4.37 15.54 -9.63
CA GLY A 683 4.57 16.93 -10.00
C GLY A 683 4.68 17.84 -8.80
N ILE A 684 4.62 19.14 -9.07
CA ILE A 684 4.75 20.19 -8.06
C ILE A 684 3.61 21.19 -8.25
N PHE A 685 3.00 21.59 -7.15
CA PHE A 685 1.93 22.58 -7.17
C PHE A 685 2.00 23.50 -5.95
N SER A 686 1.33 24.64 -6.05
CA SER A 686 1.23 25.60 -4.94
C SER A 686 -0.21 25.66 -4.45
N ALA A 687 -0.41 25.45 -3.15
CA ALA A 687 -1.71 25.54 -2.50
C ALA A 687 -1.54 26.16 -1.11
N ASN A 688 -2.52 26.94 -0.66
CA ASN A 688 -2.54 27.57 0.67
C ASN A 688 -1.23 28.32 1.03
N ASP A 689 -0.70 29.10 0.09
CA ASP A 689 0.57 29.85 0.19
C ASP A 689 1.83 28.98 0.47
N LYS A 690 1.75 27.67 0.21
CA LYS A 690 2.87 26.71 0.34
C LYS A 690 3.11 25.96 -0.97
N LYS A 691 4.36 25.56 -1.22
CA LYS A 691 4.70 24.65 -2.32
C LYS A 691 4.67 23.19 -1.85
N TYR A 692 4.03 22.33 -2.64
CA TYR A 692 3.93 20.90 -2.39
C TYR A 692 4.46 20.10 -3.58
N ILE A 693 5.15 19.00 -3.28
CA ILE A 693 5.31 17.89 -4.23
C ILE A 693 4.09 16.97 -4.12
N ILE A 694 3.65 16.42 -5.24
CA ILE A 694 2.47 15.56 -5.33
C ILE A 694 2.78 14.30 -6.13
N GLY A 695 2.28 13.16 -5.64
CA GLY A 695 2.02 11.97 -6.44
C GLY A 695 0.52 11.82 -6.63
N SER A 696 0.10 11.33 -7.80
CA SER A 696 -1.30 11.09 -8.14
C SER A 696 -1.45 9.77 -8.88
N SER A 697 -2.52 9.03 -8.61
CA SER A 697 -2.83 7.79 -9.32
C SER A 697 -4.33 7.63 -9.47
N ARG A 698 -4.79 7.34 -10.70
CA ARG A 698 -6.20 7.12 -11.01
C ARG A 698 -6.53 5.63 -10.99
N THR A 699 -7.73 5.31 -10.50
CA THR A 699 -8.21 3.93 -10.46
C THR A 699 -8.12 3.24 -11.83
N GLN A 700 -7.59 2.01 -11.82
CA GLN A 700 -7.69 1.06 -12.93
C GLN A 700 -8.82 0.03 -12.68
N GLY A 701 -9.47 0.11 -11.52
CA GLY A 701 -10.32 -0.94 -11.00
C GLY A 701 -9.52 -2.13 -10.45
N TYR A 702 -10.24 -3.18 -10.09
CA TYR A 702 -9.67 -4.43 -9.60
C TYR A 702 -10.52 -5.62 -10.05
N ARG A 703 -9.90 -6.58 -10.75
CA ARG A 703 -10.59 -7.73 -11.38
C ARG A 703 -11.74 -7.28 -12.28
N GLU A 704 -12.98 -7.68 -12.01
CA GLU A 704 -14.16 -7.26 -12.78
C GLU A 704 -14.74 -5.90 -12.35
N TYR A 705 -14.26 -5.33 -11.24
CA TYR A 705 -14.69 -4.02 -10.74
C TYR A 705 -13.92 -2.90 -11.43
N LYS A 706 -14.63 -1.94 -12.02
CA LYS A 706 -14.04 -0.89 -12.87
C LYS A 706 -13.52 0.34 -12.11
N GLY A 707 -13.73 0.41 -10.79
CA GLY A 707 -13.48 1.62 -10.00
C GLY A 707 -14.59 2.67 -10.18
N LEU A 708 -14.54 3.72 -9.35
CA LEU A 708 -15.49 4.85 -9.36
C LEU A 708 -14.90 6.12 -10.01
N GLY A 709 -13.86 5.96 -10.84
CA GLY A 709 -13.16 7.09 -11.46
C GLY A 709 -12.31 7.93 -10.49
N TRP A 710 -12.17 7.48 -9.25
CA TRP A 710 -11.45 8.20 -8.22
C TRP A 710 -9.94 8.29 -8.48
N THR A 711 -9.35 9.35 -7.93
CA THR A 711 -7.90 9.58 -7.97
C THR A 711 -7.38 9.76 -6.54
N ALA A 712 -6.29 9.07 -6.22
CA ALA A 712 -5.58 9.23 -4.95
C ALA A 712 -4.44 10.23 -5.13
N HIS A 713 -4.25 11.09 -4.14
CA HIS A 713 -3.18 12.08 -4.11
C HIS A 713 -2.42 11.99 -2.79
N VAL A 714 -1.09 11.97 -2.86
CA VAL A 714 -0.22 12.07 -1.68
C VAL A 714 0.72 13.25 -1.88
N VAL A 715 0.70 14.18 -0.93
CA VAL A 715 1.43 15.44 -1.00
C VAL A 715 2.40 15.60 0.16
N ARG A 716 3.49 16.31 -0.11
CA ARG A 716 4.48 16.68 0.91
C ARG A 716 4.94 18.12 0.68
N PRO A 717 5.02 18.95 1.72
CA PRO A 717 5.47 20.33 1.59
C PRO A 717 6.97 20.37 1.27
N ILE A 718 7.34 21.35 0.45
CA ILE A 718 8.72 21.68 0.13
C ILE A 718 9.30 22.59 1.22
N ASP A 719 8.48 23.48 1.78
CA ASP A 719 8.86 24.53 2.73
C ASP A 719 8.98 24.09 4.20
#